data_AF-A0A661HIT3-F1
#
_entry.id   AF-A0A661HIT3-F1
#
_cell.length_a   1.000
_cell.length_b   1.000
_cell.length_c   1.000
_cell.angle_alpha   90.00
_cell.angle_beta   90.00
_cell.angle_gamma   90.00
#
_symmetry.space_group_name_H-M   'P 1'
#
loop_
_entity.id
_entity.type
_entity.pdbx_description
1 polymer ?
#
loop_
_entity_poly.entity_id
_entity_poly.type
_entity_poly.pdbx_seq_one_letter_code
_entity_poly.pdbx_strand_id
1 'polypeptide(L)'
;MDIKNMINVLSSQGRFKTNELIYESNLYYFTSILMNMANFVKSDGSRINYYSLVLSGSGSGKDFAFDLVEGVFNLPEDVYTDNIMLGVEANNKDKKSGMYFNEETELLKSNAPKSITLGLEGTKEGLFSICKSQSVANFGSLNLTHGEFGDIITKSSELLSGLKELYDGKMSAKVIKSANVAKITDITVNLLAYGSHAGIAHEARAELMQLVKSGMFRRTYIIDLPNEELVKQSEAEDLQPLRDRIGYLVDETKTLYGKQFKHHKSNLFTVEFPAHPDAEKKLSEIYDDLLDRSNSDLADDIKKAEVGALTMIENLSYINAFLENKGALEQHHVEQAYSFYQRCRETTKETFKMNHPYMAMHKMLHDRDKLSISEMAELDNTVPTAKNAIADQVALLEETCYNKGQKLMIHKGKVTRYSIVELPQNDNSEMIVSVCQDNKGKFSIDYQLVGVPFFGKSPRHSIESLVTSADVESFLTVEVKPSNKAMHGHRTDDNAIEGQNMLAFDIDEGMTIDEAVSKLKNYTYILYTTKSHRKDKGGIICDRFRVLMPTKQKFFVDPEAHKSLYENVSDFIGFQVYDKSTRNISRFWFTSPTGDVLTNHAENIDVSTLMPETEAAKVFSQRLETIDEKYNDASVRGFYKWFFANTNAGNRNDHLHRLGCYMRDLGENQEMHIVDCNAMLDVPLKDGELRHIIKSVSH
;
A
#
# COMPACT_ATOMS: atom_id res chain seq x y z
N MET A 1 -37.11 -9.32 -16.21
CA MET A 1 -37.76 -9.96 -15.04
C MET A 1 -37.40 -9.09 -13.83
N ASP A 2 -38.33 -8.77 -12.92
CA ASP A 2 -37.94 -7.94 -11.76
C ASP A 2 -37.16 -8.80 -10.75
N ILE A 3 -35.83 -8.65 -10.76
CA ILE A 3 -34.92 -9.39 -9.88
C ILE A 3 -35.26 -9.14 -8.41
N LYS A 4 -35.66 -7.91 -8.05
CA LYS A 4 -36.00 -7.58 -6.66
C LYS A 4 -37.17 -8.41 -6.19
N ASN A 5 -38.19 -8.57 -7.04
CA ASN A 5 -39.32 -9.41 -6.73
C ASN A 5 -38.91 -10.88 -6.58
N MET A 6 -38.06 -11.40 -7.48
CA MET A 6 -37.55 -12.77 -7.38
C MET A 6 -36.75 -13.00 -6.09
N ILE A 7 -35.85 -12.09 -5.74
CA ILE A 7 -35.09 -12.17 -4.48
C ILE A 7 -36.05 -12.17 -3.30
N ASN A 8 -37.04 -11.27 -3.27
CA ASN A 8 -38.00 -11.21 -2.16
C ASN A 8 -38.77 -12.52 -1.98
N VAL A 9 -39.28 -13.10 -3.08
CA VAL A 9 -40.00 -14.39 -3.08
C VAL A 9 -39.11 -15.55 -2.61
N LEU A 10 -37.86 -15.60 -3.05
CA LEU A 10 -36.90 -16.63 -2.62
C LEU A 10 -36.52 -16.43 -1.15
N SER A 11 -36.31 -15.18 -0.74
CA SER A 11 -35.98 -14.82 0.63
C SER A 11 -37.10 -15.15 1.62
N SER A 12 -38.37 -15.16 1.20
CA SER A 12 -39.47 -15.61 2.06
C SER A 12 -39.40 -17.10 2.40
N GLN A 13 -38.70 -17.91 1.60
CA GLN A 13 -38.47 -19.34 1.89
C GLN A 13 -37.34 -19.55 2.90
N GLY A 14 -36.53 -18.50 3.07
CA GLY A 14 -35.26 -18.53 3.75
C GLY A 14 -35.33 -18.75 5.25
N ARG A 15 -34.20 -19.21 5.79
CA ARG A 15 -33.92 -19.17 7.22
C ARG A 15 -32.78 -18.19 7.53
N PHE A 16 -32.68 -17.10 6.80
CA PHE A 16 -31.58 -16.13 6.89
C PHE A 16 -32.12 -14.71 7.03
N LYS A 17 -31.31 -13.88 7.68
CA LYS A 17 -31.62 -12.48 7.97
C LYS A 17 -31.16 -11.53 6.85
N THR A 18 -30.22 -11.97 6.04
CA THR A 18 -29.63 -11.31 4.88
C THR A 18 -30.04 -12.02 3.59
N ASN A 19 -30.22 -11.25 2.51
CA ASN A 19 -30.64 -11.77 1.19
C ASN A 19 -29.44 -12.04 0.27
N GLU A 20 -28.23 -11.76 0.74
CA GLU A 20 -26.98 -11.79 -0.02
C GLU A 20 -26.68 -13.19 -0.56
N LEU A 21 -26.88 -14.24 0.23
CA LEU A 21 -26.69 -15.63 -0.25
C LEU A 21 -27.60 -15.95 -1.44
N ILE A 22 -28.87 -15.55 -1.35
CA ILE A 22 -29.84 -15.71 -2.44
C ILE A 22 -29.46 -14.84 -3.64
N TYR A 23 -29.04 -13.60 -3.41
CA TYR A 23 -28.63 -12.68 -4.46
C TYR A 23 -27.49 -13.26 -5.30
N GLU A 24 -26.42 -13.74 -4.64
CA GLU A 24 -25.26 -14.33 -5.29
C GLU A 24 -25.62 -15.58 -6.10
N SER A 25 -26.36 -16.50 -5.48
CA SER A 25 -26.82 -17.72 -6.15
C SER A 25 -27.70 -17.38 -7.36
N ASN A 26 -28.60 -16.39 -7.26
CA ASN A 26 -29.43 -15.96 -8.39
C ASN A 26 -28.60 -15.39 -9.54
N LEU A 27 -27.65 -14.49 -9.26
CA LEU A 27 -26.78 -13.94 -10.30
C LEU A 27 -25.99 -15.04 -11.02
N TYR A 28 -25.45 -15.99 -10.25
CA TYR A 28 -24.71 -17.13 -10.79
C TYR A 28 -25.58 -18.01 -11.70
N TYR A 29 -26.75 -18.48 -11.22
CA TYR A 29 -27.63 -19.35 -12.01
C TYR A 29 -28.18 -18.64 -13.25
N PHE A 30 -28.58 -17.38 -13.11
CA PHE A 30 -29.08 -16.61 -14.24
C PHE A 30 -28.01 -16.41 -15.32
N THR A 31 -26.79 -16.03 -14.91
CA THR A 31 -25.66 -15.88 -15.84
C THR A 31 -25.32 -17.22 -16.49
N SER A 32 -25.34 -18.32 -15.73
CA SER A 32 -25.13 -19.67 -16.24
C SER A 32 -26.13 -20.03 -17.33
N ILE A 33 -27.42 -19.77 -17.10
CA ILE A 33 -28.47 -20.07 -18.09
C ILE A 33 -28.33 -19.17 -19.32
N LEU A 34 -28.15 -17.86 -19.13
CA LEU A 34 -27.96 -16.91 -20.23
C LEU A 34 -26.75 -17.21 -21.11
N MET A 35 -25.63 -17.61 -20.51
CA MET A 35 -24.43 -17.90 -21.28
C MET A 35 -24.47 -19.28 -21.93
N ASN A 36 -25.38 -20.16 -21.49
CA ASN A 36 -25.76 -21.40 -22.19
C ASN A 36 -26.85 -21.20 -23.24
N MET A 37 -27.34 -19.97 -23.34
CA MET A 37 -28.34 -19.52 -24.27
C MET A 37 -27.65 -18.93 -25.52
N ALA A 38 -26.74 -17.98 -25.38
CA ALA A 38 -25.94 -17.50 -26.51
C ALA A 38 -24.52 -17.13 -26.10
N ASN A 39 -23.63 -17.01 -27.08
CA ASN A 39 -22.28 -16.49 -26.87
C ASN A 39 -22.32 -14.97 -26.82
N PHE A 40 -22.73 -14.42 -25.68
CA PHE A 40 -22.69 -12.98 -25.48
C PHE A 40 -21.24 -12.50 -25.35
N VAL A 41 -20.91 -11.47 -26.12
CA VAL A 41 -19.61 -10.79 -26.08
C VAL A 41 -19.83 -9.29 -26.05
N LYS A 42 -18.86 -8.58 -25.48
CA LYS A 42 -18.81 -7.11 -25.59
C LYS A 42 -18.42 -6.72 -27.01
N SER A 43 -18.50 -5.43 -27.31
CA SER A 43 -18.12 -4.89 -28.63
C SER A 43 -16.65 -5.11 -29.01
N ASP A 44 -15.76 -5.33 -28.05
CA ASP A 44 -14.37 -5.71 -28.30
C ASP A 44 -14.14 -7.22 -28.48
N GLY A 45 -15.21 -8.03 -28.40
CA GLY A 45 -15.19 -9.48 -28.48
C GLY A 45 -14.87 -10.20 -27.17
N SER A 46 -14.64 -9.47 -26.07
CA SER A 46 -14.35 -10.09 -24.78
C SER A 46 -15.56 -10.82 -24.18
N ARG A 47 -15.28 -11.91 -23.46
CA ARG A 47 -16.30 -12.74 -22.79
C ARG A 47 -16.78 -12.08 -21.49
N ILE A 48 -18.02 -12.37 -21.13
CA ILE A 48 -18.66 -11.85 -19.91
C ILE A 48 -18.66 -12.97 -18.87
N ASN A 49 -17.76 -12.85 -17.89
CA ASN A 49 -17.50 -13.86 -16.85
C ASN A 49 -17.91 -13.36 -15.46
N TYR A 50 -18.43 -14.24 -14.61
CA TYR A 50 -18.86 -13.92 -13.25
C TYR A 50 -18.25 -14.85 -12.20
N TYR A 51 -17.37 -14.33 -11.34
CA TYR A 51 -16.81 -15.06 -10.19
C TYR A 51 -17.29 -14.43 -8.88
N SER A 52 -17.77 -15.26 -7.96
CA SER A 52 -18.18 -14.86 -6.62
C SER A 52 -17.64 -15.82 -5.56
N LEU A 53 -17.22 -15.27 -4.42
CA LEU A 53 -16.80 -15.98 -3.22
C LEU A 53 -17.56 -15.43 -2.01
N VAL A 54 -18.36 -16.28 -1.39
CA VAL A 54 -19.11 -15.93 -0.18
C VAL A 54 -18.46 -16.55 1.05
N LEU A 55 -17.96 -15.69 1.93
CA LEU A 55 -17.46 -16.05 3.25
C LEU A 55 -18.58 -15.94 4.27
N SER A 56 -18.81 -17.01 5.03
CA SER A 56 -19.82 -17.00 6.11
C SER A 56 -19.60 -18.16 7.10
N GLY A 57 -20.18 -18.11 8.29
CA GLY A 57 -20.06 -19.21 9.27
C GLY A 57 -20.61 -20.56 8.79
N SER A 58 -20.14 -21.65 9.41
CA SER A 58 -20.79 -22.95 9.29
C SER A 58 -22.23 -22.85 9.82
N GLY A 59 -23.20 -23.44 9.10
CA GLY A 59 -24.61 -23.35 9.46
C GLY A 59 -25.32 -22.04 9.08
N SER A 60 -24.68 -21.15 8.31
CA SER A 60 -25.29 -19.89 7.82
C SER A 60 -26.40 -20.07 6.77
N GLY A 61 -26.65 -21.30 6.30
CA GLY A 61 -27.69 -21.59 5.31
C GLY A 61 -27.23 -21.44 3.85
N LYS A 62 -25.92 -21.50 3.58
CA LYS A 62 -25.35 -21.40 2.21
C LYS A 62 -25.90 -22.49 1.28
N ASP A 63 -25.81 -23.74 1.71
CA ASP A 63 -26.27 -24.89 0.93
C ASP A 63 -27.78 -24.79 0.68
N PHE A 64 -28.55 -24.38 1.70
CA PHE A 64 -29.98 -24.15 1.53
C PHE A 64 -30.28 -23.05 0.51
N ALA A 65 -29.58 -21.92 0.54
CA ALA A 65 -29.79 -20.84 -0.41
C ALA A 65 -29.43 -21.27 -1.84
N PHE A 66 -28.31 -22.00 -1.99
CA PHE A 66 -27.88 -22.58 -3.25
C PHE A 66 -28.93 -23.56 -3.80
N ASP A 67 -29.33 -24.56 -3.02
CA ASP A 67 -30.31 -25.58 -3.39
C ASP A 67 -31.68 -24.98 -3.70
N LEU A 68 -32.10 -23.94 -2.95
CA LEU A 68 -33.35 -23.25 -3.16
C LEU A 68 -33.38 -22.56 -4.53
N VAL A 69 -32.32 -21.83 -4.86
CA VAL A 69 -32.20 -21.13 -6.13
C VAL A 69 -32.09 -22.16 -7.27
N GLU A 70 -31.25 -23.18 -7.11
CA GLU A 70 -31.12 -24.28 -8.07
C GLU A 70 -32.47 -24.93 -8.36
N GLY A 71 -33.25 -25.26 -7.33
CA GLY A 71 -34.56 -25.89 -7.45
C GLY A 71 -35.63 -25.01 -8.11
N VAL A 72 -35.41 -23.70 -8.21
CA VAL A 72 -36.28 -22.76 -8.92
C VAL A 72 -35.86 -22.62 -10.38
N PHE A 73 -34.56 -22.67 -10.66
CA PHE A 73 -34.02 -22.66 -12.01
C PHE A 73 -34.05 -24.02 -12.72
N ASN A 74 -34.23 -25.11 -11.96
CA ASN A 74 -34.24 -26.53 -12.33
C ASN A 74 -34.43 -26.83 -13.83
N LEU A 75 -33.32 -26.82 -14.57
CA LEU A 75 -33.28 -27.23 -15.96
C LEU A 75 -33.13 -28.75 -16.05
N PRO A 76 -33.85 -29.43 -16.94
CA PRO A 76 -33.58 -30.84 -17.23
C PRO A 76 -32.11 -31.06 -17.62
N GLU A 77 -31.46 -32.10 -17.07
CA GLU A 77 -30.02 -32.40 -17.25
C GLU A 77 -29.62 -32.54 -18.73
N ASP A 78 -30.54 -33.04 -19.56
CA ASP A 78 -30.36 -33.24 -20.99
C ASP A 78 -30.28 -31.93 -21.77
N VAL A 79 -30.96 -30.86 -21.33
CA VAL A 79 -31.01 -29.57 -22.06
C VAL A 79 -29.61 -28.97 -22.24
N TYR A 80 -28.77 -29.03 -21.21
CA TYR A 80 -27.42 -28.47 -21.28
C TYR A 80 -26.53 -29.28 -22.24
N THR A 81 -26.55 -30.61 -22.12
CA THR A 81 -25.76 -31.51 -22.96
C THR A 81 -26.22 -31.45 -24.42
N ASP A 82 -27.53 -31.42 -24.65
CA ASP A 82 -28.13 -31.32 -25.98
C ASP A 82 -27.75 -30.00 -26.66
N ASN A 83 -27.76 -28.89 -25.93
CA ASN A 83 -27.36 -27.59 -26.47
C ASN A 83 -25.88 -27.55 -26.89
N ILE A 84 -24.99 -28.13 -26.08
CA ILE A 84 -23.57 -28.27 -26.44
C ILE A 84 -23.43 -29.12 -27.71
N MET A 85 -24.13 -30.25 -27.79
CA MET A 85 -24.08 -31.14 -28.95
C MET A 85 -24.60 -30.44 -30.22
N LEU A 86 -25.66 -29.64 -30.12
CA LEU A 86 -26.16 -28.82 -31.23
C LEU A 86 -25.12 -27.79 -31.71
N GLY A 87 -24.41 -27.12 -30.80
CA GLY A 87 -23.32 -26.20 -31.14
C GLY A 87 -22.19 -26.89 -31.92
N VAL A 88 -21.87 -28.13 -31.53
CA VAL A 88 -20.82 -28.94 -32.16
C VAL A 88 -21.24 -29.39 -33.56
N GLU A 89 -22.48 -29.84 -33.72
CA GLU A 89 -23.03 -30.15 -35.05
C GLU A 89 -23.02 -28.93 -35.97
N ALA A 90 -23.34 -27.74 -35.44
CA ALA A 90 -23.32 -26.50 -36.19
C ALA A 90 -21.89 -26.10 -36.62
N ASN A 91 -20.91 -26.14 -35.72
CA ASN A 91 -19.51 -25.84 -36.04
C ASN A 91 -18.91 -26.82 -37.05
N ASN A 92 -19.31 -28.08 -36.99
CA ASN A 92 -18.76 -29.11 -37.86
C ASN A 92 -19.36 -29.11 -39.27
N LYS A 93 -20.58 -28.61 -39.48
CA LYS A 93 -21.12 -28.39 -40.83
C LYS A 93 -20.26 -27.43 -41.66
N ASP A 94 -19.54 -26.51 -41.01
CA ASP A 94 -18.64 -25.57 -41.68
C ASP A 94 -17.22 -26.12 -41.91
N LYS A 95 -16.80 -27.16 -41.18
CA LYS A 95 -15.50 -27.85 -41.35
C LYS A 95 -15.66 -29.09 -42.24
N LYS A 96 -15.27 -29.01 -43.52
CA LYS A 96 -15.30 -30.15 -44.47
C LYS A 96 -14.27 -31.26 -44.11
N SER A 97 -14.52 -32.11 -43.11
CA SER A 97 -13.85 -33.42 -42.98
C SER A 97 -14.53 -34.34 -41.95
N GLY A 98 -14.89 -35.56 -42.36
CA GLY A 98 -15.60 -36.52 -41.50
C GLY A 98 -14.76 -37.21 -40.41
N MET A 99 -13.41 -37.21 -40.48
CA MET A 99 -12.56 -37.81 -39.44
C MET A 99 -12.42 -36.93 -38.18
N TYR A 100 -12.23 -35.61 -38.35
CA TYR A 100 -12.14 -34.67 -37.23
C TYR A 100 -13.44 -34.58 -36.41
N PHE A 101 -14.59 -34.78 -37.07
CA PHE A 101 -15.91 -34.82 -36.42
C PHE A 101 -16.02 -35.92 -35.35
N ASN A 102 -15.44 -37.10 -35.61
CA ASN A 102 -15.56 -38.23 -34.68
C ASN A 102 -14.72 -38.02 -33.42
N GLU A 103 -13.49 -37.51 -33.54
CA GLU A 103 -12.62 -37.24 -32.38
C GLU A 103 -13.17 -36.10 -31.51
N GLU A 104 -13.66 -35.01 -32.12
CA GLU A 104 -14.31 -33.89 -31.42
C GLU A 104 -15.56 -34.38 -30.65
N THR A 105 -16.39 -35.20 -31.30
CA THR A 105 -17.60 -35.78 -30.70
C THR A 105 -17.28 -36.75 -29.55
N GLU A 106 -16.21 -37.56 -29.67
CA GLU A 106 -15.76 -38.44 -28.58
C GLU A 106 -15.19 -37.66 -27.39
N LEU A 107 -14.46 -36.57 -27.63
CA LEU A 107 -13.97 -35.70 -26.56
C LEU A 107 -15.10 -35.06 -25.76
N LEU A 108 -16.18 -34.66 -26.43
CA LEU A 108 -17.38 -34.13 -25.80
C LEU A 108 -18.13 -35.20 -25.01
N LYS A 109 -18.38 -36.37 -25.60
CA LYS A 109 -19.06 -37.48 -24.90
C LYS A 109 -18.32 -37.93 -23.64
N SER A 110 -16.99 -37.83 -23.64
CA SER A 110 -16.16 -38.24 -22.51
C SER A 110 -16.03 -37.16 -21.42
N ASN A 111 -15.89 -35.88 -21.80
CA ASN A 111 -15.47 -34.82 -20.88
C ASN A 111 -16.41 -33.60 -20.80
N ALA A 112 -17.51 -33.56 -21.56
CA ALA A 112 -18.47 -32.45 -21.44
C ALA A 112 -19.18 -32.51 -20.08
N PRO A 113 -19.47 -31.35 -19.46
CA PRO A 113 -20.29 -31.31 -18.25
C PRO A 113 -21.68 -31.87 -18.55
N LYS A 114 -22.20 -32.71 -17.64
CA LYS A 114 -23.52 -33.34 -17.77
C LYS A 114 -24.64 -32.54 -17.11
N SER A 115 -24.27 -31.50 -16.37
CA SER A 115 -25.15 -30.61 -15.63
C SER A 115 -24.72 -29.16 -15.88
N ILE A 116 -25.64 -28.23 -15.68
CA ILE A 116 -25.37 -26.79 -15.85
C ILE A 116 -24.26 -26.32 -14.91
N THR A 117 -24.24 -26.87 -13.70
CA THR A 117 -23.23 -26.65 -12.65
C THR A 117 -22.22 -27.80 -12.63
N LEU A 118 -20.94 -27.48 -12.40
CA LEU A 118 -19.86 -28.44 -12.28
C LEU A 118 -19.09 -28.18 -10.99
N GLY A 119 -19.03 -29.18 -10.11
CA GLY A 119 -18.17 -29.12 -8.93
C GLY A 119 -16.71 -28.97 -9.32
N LEU A 120 -16.04 -27.95 -8.79
CA LEU A 120 -14.63 -27.71 -9.01
C LEU A 120 -13.79 -28.67 -8.16
N GLU A 121 -13.29 -29.74 -8.77
CA GLU A 121 -12.43 -30.74 -8.13
C GLU A 121 -11.23 -31.09 -9.04
N GLY A 122 -10.14 -31.59 -8.45
CA GLY A 122 -8.99 -32.14 -9.19
C GLY A 122 -7.87 -31.15 -9.51
N THR A 123 -7.19 -31.34 -10.65
CA THR A 123 -5.99 -30.58 -11.05
C THR A 123 -6.25 -29.60 -12.18
N LYS A 124 -5.30 -28.69 -12.44
CA LYS A 124 -5.34 -27.76 -13.58
C LYS A 124 -5.50 -28.49 -14.92
N GLU A 125 -4.87 -29.64 -15.09
CA GLU A 125 -4.97 -30.47 -16.31
C GLU A 125 -6.36 -31.09 -16.48
N GLY A 126 -6.98 -31.53 -15.38
CA GLY A 126 -8.34 -32.03 -15.38
C GLY A 126 -9.32 -30.94 -15.84
N LEU A 127 -9.23 -29.76 -15.22
CA LEU A 127 -10.03 -28.60 -15.61
C LEU A 127 -9.78 -28.19 -17.07
N PHE A 128 -8.53 -28.23 -17.53
CA PHE A 128 -8.19 -27.95 -18.92
C PHE A 128 -8.84 -28.93 -19.90
N SER A 129 -8.93 -30.21 -19.56
CA SER A 129 -9.59 -31.23 -20.40
C SER A 129 -11.08 -30.94 -20.60
N ILE A 130 -11.75 -30.49 -19.54
CA ILE A 130 -13.16 -30.06 -19.58
C ILE A 130 -13.31 -28.78 -20.39
N CYS A 131 -12.43 -27.80 -20.18
CA CYS A 131 -12.42 -26.57 -20.98
C CYS A 131 -12.22 -26.88 -22.47
N LYS A 132 -11.39 -27.87 -22.79
CA LYS A 132 -11.13 -28.28 -24.17
C LYS A 132 -12.40 -28.84 -24.83
N SER A 133 -13.17 -29.68 -24.14
CA SER A 133 -14.43 -30.19 -24.66
C SER A 133 -15.41 -29.05 -24.92
N GLN A 134 -15.55 -28.10 -23.99
CA GLN A 134 -16.41 -26.92 -24.17
C GLN A 134 -15.97 -26.05 -25.36
N SER A 135 -14.67 -25.85 -25.55
CA SER A 135 -14.14 -24.99 -26.64
C SER A 135 -14.45 -25.53 -28.04
N VAL A 136 -14.61 -26.85 -28.20
CA VAL A 136 -15.01 -27.48 -29.45
C VAL A 136 -16.44 -27.09 -29.83
N ALA A 137 -17.32 -26.95 -28.84
CA ALA A 137 -18.68 -26.48 -29.06
C ALA A 137 -18.74 -25.01 -29.45
N ASN A 138 -17.72 -24.21 -29.09
CA ASN A 138 -17.70 -22.74 -29.22
C ASN A 138 -19.07 -22.14 -28.87
N PHE A 139 -19.67 -22.63 -27.79
CA PHE A 139 -21.02 -22.30 -27.36
C PHE A 139 -21.13 -22.64 -25.88
N GLY A 140 -21.85 -21.83 -25.10
CA GLY A 140 -22.11 -22.10 -23.71
C GLY A 140 -21.08 -21.52 -22.73
N SER A 141 -21.24 -21.87 -21.47
CA SER A 141 -20.36 -21.46 -20.38
C SER A 141 -20.04 -22.61 -19.45
N LEU A 142 -18.81 -22.61 -18.92
CA LEU A 142 -18.42 -23.51 -17.85
C LEU A 142 -18.81 -22.88 -16.50
N ASN A 143 -19.78 -23.47 -15.80
CA ASN A 143 -20.27 -22.91 -14.53
C ASN A 143 -19.79 -23.77 -13.36
N LEU A 144 -18.78 -23.25 -12.66
CA LEU A 144 -18.07 -23.94 -11.61
C LEU A 144 -18.68 -23.62 -10.24
N THR A 145 -18.79 -24.62 -9.38
CA THR A 145 -19.20 -24.45 -7.98
C THR A 145 -18.20 -25.08 -7.02
N HIS A 146 -18.05 -24.50 -5.84
CA HIS A 146 -17.20 -25.10 -4.81
C HIS A 146 -17.65 -24.71 -3.40
N GLY A 147 -17.84 -25.69 -2.50
CA GLY A 147 -18.35 -25.45 -1.15
C GLY A 147 -17.30 -25.00 -0.12
N GLU A 148 -16.02 -25.29 -0.37
CA GLU A 148 -14.92 -25.07 0.60
C GLU A 148 -13.70 -24.41 -0.06
N PHE A 149 -13.87 -23.20 -0.58
CA PHE A 149 -12.86 -22.56 -1.42
C PHE A 149 -11.53 -22.26 -0.70
N GLY A 150 -11.54 -22.25 0.64
CA GLY A 150 -10.33 -22.21 1.46
C GLY A 150 -9.33 -23.31 1.08
N ASP A 151 -9.82 -24.54 0.82
CA ASP A 151 -8.95 -25.66 0.47
C ASP A 151 -8.21 -25.44 -0.86
N ILE A 152 -8.86 -24.81 -1.83
CA ILE A 152 -8.24 -24.47 -3.12
C ILE A 152 -7.18 -23.40 -2.93
N ILE A 153 -7.47 -22.38 -2.10
CA ILE A 153 -6.54 -21.30 -1.79
C ILE A 153 -5.26 -21.86 -1.14
N THR A 154 -5.42 -22.72 -0.14
CA THR A 154 -4.28 -23.25 0.64
C THR A 154 -3.50 -24.31 -0.12
N LYS A 155 -4.18 -25.24 -0.79
CA LYS A 155 -3.57 -26.50 -1.26
C LYS A 155 -3.29 -26.53 -2.76
N SER A 156 -3.87 -25.63 -3.58
CA SER A 156 -3.85 -25.78 -5.04
C SER A 156 -3.60 -24.47 -5.81
N SER A 157 -2.38 -23.94 -5.67
CA SER A 157 -1.93 -22.72 -6.38
C SER A 157 -1.99 -22.84 -7.91
N GLU A 158 -1.78 -24.04 -8.47
CA GLU A 158 -1.91 -24.30 -9.90
C GLU A 158 -3.36 -24.19 -10.39
N LEU A 159 -4.32 -24.67 -9.59
CA LEU A 159 -5.75 -24.57 -9.93
C LEU A 159 -6.22 -23.11 -9.84
N LEU A 160 -5.82 -22.36 -8.81
CA LEU A 160 -6.06 -20.91 -8.72
C LEU A 160 -5.50 -20.16 -9.93
N SER A 161 -4.29 -20.51 -10.37
CA SER A 161 -3.69 -19.93 -11.58
C SER A 161 -4.51 -20.26 -12.83
N GLY A 162 -5.02 -21.50 -12.93
CA GLY A 162 -5.93 -21.92 -14.00
C GLY A 162 -7.23 -21.12 -14.04
N LEU A 163 -7.88 -20.91 -12.89
CA LEU A 163 -9.09 -20.09 -12.78
C LEU A 163 -8.84 -18.63 -13.22
N LYS A 164 -7.69 -18.07 -12.84
CA LYS A 164 -7.31 -16.71 -13.27
C LYS A 164 -7.18 -16.61 -14.78
N GLU A 165 -6.45 -17.56 -15.38
CA GLU A 165 -6.31 -17.62 -16.84
C GLU A 165 -7.70 -17.71 -17.49
N LEU A 166 -8.56 -18.60 -16.98
CA LEU A 166 -9.89 -18.84 -17.54
C LEU A 166 -10.78 -17.61 -17.48
N TYR A 167 -10.75 -16.86 -16.39
CA TYR A 167 -11.47 -15.59 -16.28
C TYR A 167 -11.02 -14.59 -17.36
N ASP A 168 -9.74 -14.60 -17.73
CA ASP A 168 -9.19 -13.80 -18.83
C ASP A 168 -9.50 -14.41 -20.23
N GLY A 169 -10.37 -15.41 -20.29
CA GLY A 169 -10.84 -16.07 -21.51
C GLY A 169 -9.85 -17.05 -22.12
N LYS A 170 -8.80 -17.48 -21.39
CA LYS A 170 -7.77 -18.37 -21.92
C LYS A 170 -7.35 -19.43 -20.91
N MET A 171 -6.79 -20.55 -21.35
CA MET A 171 -6.17 -21.49 -20.43
C MET A 171 -5.03 -22.23 -21.09
N SER A 172 -4.00 -22.54 -20.31
CA SER A 172 -2.87 -23.32 -20.77
C SER A 172 -2.51 -24.43 -19.80
N ALA A 173 -2.34 -25.65 -20.32
CA ALA A 173 -1.92 -26.81 -19.54
C ALA A 173 -1.07 -27.78 -20.35
N LYS A 174 -0.26 -28.59 -19.65
CA LYS A 174 0.49 -29.70 -20.25
C LYS A 174 -0.42 -30.92 -20.29
N VAL A 175 -0.78 -31.36 -21.50
CA VAL A 175 -1.68 -32.52 -21.67
C VAL A 175 -0.99 -33.85 -21.30
N ILE A 176 0.35 -33.91 -21.39
CA ILE A 176 1.20 -35.06 -20.99
C ILE A 176 2.54 -34.49 -20.46
N LYS A 177 3.23 -35.20 -19.55
CA LYS A 177 4.49 -34.77 -18.89
C LYS A 177 5.64 -34.33 -19.82
N SER A 178 5.55 -34.59 -21.13
CA SER A 178 6.54 -34.23 -22.16
C SER A 178 5.94 -33.51 -23.39
N ALA A 179 4.66 -33.12 -23.35
CA ALA A 179 3.97 -32.52 -24.49
C ALA A 179 4.10 -30.99 -24.52
N ASN A 180 3.92 -30.41 -25.72
CA ASN A 180 3.73 -28.97 -25.90
C ASN A 180 2.53 -28.47 -25.10
N VAL A 181 2.64 -27.26 -24.55
CA VAL A 181 1.55 -26.61 -23.81
C VAL A 181 0.41 -26.32 -24.78
N ALA A 182 -0.73 -26.97 -24.57
CA ALA A 182 -1.94 -26.70 -25.33
C ALA A 182 -2.61 -25.44 -24.77
N LYS A 183 -3.22 -24.65 -25.65
CA LYS A 183 -3.91 -23.41 -25.30
C LYS A 183 -5.35 -23.47 -25.76
N ILE A 184 -6.23 -22.91 -24.94
CA ILE A 184 -7.63 -22.70 -25.26
C ILE A 184 -7.92 -21.20 -25.09
N THR A 185 -8.76 -20.64 -25.96
CA THR A 185 -9.24 -19.26 -25.90
C THR A 185 -10.77 -19.23 -25.99
N ASP A 186 -11.34 -18.07 -25.69
CA ASP A 186 -12.74 -17.73 -25.96
C ASP A 186 -13.76 -18.55 -25.17
N ILE A 187 -13.40 -18.97 -23.94
CA ILE A 187 -14.31 -19.65 -23.01
C ILE A 187 -14.99 -18.65 -22.09
N THR A 188 -16.31 -18.77 -21.96
CA THR A 188 -17.08 -18.13 -20.89
C THR A 188 -17.07 -19.03 -19.66
N VAL A 189 -16.71 -18.49 -18.50
CA VAL A 189 -16.62 -19.22 -17.23
C VAL A 189 -17.27 -18.44 -16.11
N ASN A 190 -18.05 -19.14 -15.30
CA ASN A 190 -18.65 -18.61 -14.08
C ASN A 190 -18.17 -19.43 -12.88
N LEU A 191 -18.03 -18.81 -11.72
CA LEU A 191 -17.64 -19.46 -10.48
C LEU A 191 -18.51 -18.95 -9.33
N LEU A 192 -19.15 -19.86 -8.62
CA LEU A 192 -19.74 -19.58 -7.31
C LEU A 192 -19.06 -20.45 -6.26
N ALA A 193 -18.34 -19.79 -5.37
CA ALA A 193 -17.57 -20.42 -4.34
C ALA A 193 -18.07 -20.00 -2.95
N TYR A 194 -18.08 -20.95 -2.02
CA TYR A 194 -18.36 -20.70 -0.61
C TYR A 194 -17.09 -20.99 0.20
N GLY A 195 -16.89 -20.22 1.27
CA GLY A 195 -15.79 -20.43 2.22
C GLY A 195 -16.28 -20.18 3.64
N SER A 196 -15.78 -20.94 4.62
CA SER A 196 -16.10 -20.67 6.02
C SER A 196 -15.00 -19.85 6.69
N HIS A 197 -15.39 -18.95 7.59
CA HIS A 197 -14.41 -18.23 8.41
C HIS A 197 -13.42 -19.19 9.10
N ALA A 198 -13.94 -20.30 9.64
CA ALA A 198 -13.15 -21.31 10.35
C ALA A 198 -12.29 -22.18 9.43
N GLY A 199 -12.80 -22.59 8.28
CA GLY A 199 -12.05 -23.34 7.26
C GLY A 199 -10.96 -22.52 6.59
N ILE A 200 -11.06 -21.20 6.72
CA ILE A 200 -10.01 -20.25 6.35
C ILE A 200 -9.19 -19.88 7.62
N ALA A 201 -9.59 -20.19 8.86
CA ALA A 201 -8.94 -19.69 10.09
C ALA A 201 -8.08 -20.70 10.87
N HIS A 202 -6.78 -20.60 10.63
CA HIS A 202 -5.81 -20.16 11.65
C HIS A 202 -4.81 -19.12 11.07
N GLU A 203 -4.75 -19.06 9.73
CA GLU A 203 -3.92 -18.16 8.89
C GLU A 203 -4.74 -17.42 7.81
N ALA A 204 -6.06 -17.32 7.99
CA ALA A 204 -7.06 -16.78 7.06
C ALA A 204 -6.63 -15.62 6.17
N ARG A 205 -5.96 -14.65 6.79
CA ARG A 205 -5.50 -13.44 6.12
C ARG A 205 -4.37 -13.72 5.13
N ALA A 206 -3.40 -14.55 5.51
CA ALA A 206 -2.28 -14.88 4.63
C ALA A 206 -2.74 -15.65 3.40
N GLU A 207 -3.70 -16.57 3.59
CA GLU A 207 -4.34 -17.34 2.53
C GLU A 207 -5.18 -16.44 1.62
N LEU A 208 -6.06 -15.60 2.17
CA LEU A 208 -6.85 -14.63 1.38
C LEU A 208 -5.97 -13.61 0.66
N MET A 209 -4.85 -13.20 1.24
CA MET A 209 -3.86 -12.34 0.57
C MET A 209 -3.20 -13.03 -0.64
N GLN A 210 -3.22 -14.36 -0.73
CA GLN A 210 -2.82 -15.03 -1.97
C GLN A 210 -3.77 -14.71 -3.13
N LEU A 211 -5.06 -14.46 -2.88
CA LEU A 211 -5.98 -14.00 -3.92
C LEU A 211 -5.58 -12.62 -4.45
N VAL A 212 -5.15 -11.73 -3.56
CA VAL A 212 -4.65 -10.39 -3.93
C VAL A 212 -3.39 -10.52 -4.78
N LYS A 213 -2.38 -11.25 -4.27
CA LYS A 213 -1.08 -11.43 -4.94
C LYS A 213 -1.17 -12.20 -6.26
N SER A 214 -2.06 -13.18 -6.36
CA SER A 214 -2.25 -13.96 -7.59
C SER A 214 -2.99 -13.18 -8.68
N GLY A 215 -3.71 -12.12 -8.30
CA GLY A 215 -4.61 -11.35 -9.16
C GLY A 215 -6.03 -11.92 -9.25
N MET A 216 -6.36 -12.96 -8.48
CA MET A 216 -7.74 -13.48 -8.38
C MET A 216 -8.68 -12.48 -7.71
N PHE A 217 -8.19 -11.70 -6.74
CA PHE A 217 -8.97 -10.72 -6.00
C PHE A 217 -9.71 -9.71 -6.91
N ARG A 218 -9.04 -9.22 -7.96
CA ARG A 218 -9.64 -8.26 -8.91
C ARG A 218 -10.60 -8.88 -9.93
N ARG A 219 -10.84 -10.19 -9.85
CA ARG A 219 -11.71 -10.96 -10.76
C ARG A 219 -12.92 -11.56 -10.05
N THR A 220 -12.90 -11.56 -8.71
CA THR A 220 -13.90 -12.25 -7.88
C THR A 220 -14.59 -11.25 -6.97
N TYR A 221 -15.91 -11.24 -6.98
CA TYR A 221 -16.69 -10.56 -5.95
C TYR A 221 -16.57 -11.34 -4.65
N ILE A 222 -15.96 -10.74 -3.63
CA ILE A 222 -15.80 -11.36 -2.31
C ILE A 222 -16.77 -10.66 -1.36
N ILE A 223 -17.64 -11.44 -0.72
CA ILE A 223 -18.57 -10.95 0.31
C ILE A 223 -18.28 -11.68 1.60
N ASP A 224 -18.14 -10.93 2.68
CA ASP A 224 -18.00 -11.49 4.02
C ASP A 224 -19.25 -11.23 4.85
N LEU A 225 -20.01 -12.31 5.13
CA LEU A 225 -21.25 -12.24 5.87
C LEU A 225 -21.01 -12.60 7.33
N PRO A 226 -21.44 -11.75 8.29
CA PRO A 226 -21.30 -12.05 9.70
C PRO A 226 -22.08 -13.32 10.08
N ASN A 227 -21.67 -13.95 11.17
CA ASN A 227 -22.46 -15.04 11.74
C ASN A 227 -23.76 -14.47 12.31
N GLU A 228 -24.88 -14.72 11.64
CA GLU A 228 -26.20 -14.29 12.08
C GLU A 228 -27.05 -15.46 12.60
N GLU A 229 -28.00 -15.17 13.48
CA GLU A 229 -29.03 -16.12 13.88
C GLU A 229 -29.95 -16.44 12.70
N LEU A 230 -30.27 -17.72 12.52
CA LEU A 230 -31.23 -18.16 11.51
C LEU A 230 -32.65 -17.77 11.94
N VAL A 231 -33.33 -16.97 11.12
CA VAL A 231 -34.70 -16.53 11.38
C VAL A 231 -35.66 -17.26 10.45
N LYS A 232 -36.68 -17.94 11.00
CA LYS A 232 -37.76 -18.52 10.20
C LYS A 232 -38.75 -17.41 9.83
N GLN A 233 -38.95 -17.17 8.53
CA GLN A 233 -39.98 -16.26 8.04
C GLN A 233 -41.38 -16.77 8.43
N SER A 234 -42.29 -15.84 8.77
CA SER A 234 -43.61 -16.16 9.31
C SER A 234 -44.57 -16.74 8.26
N GLU A 235 -44.44 -16.33 7.00
CA GLU A 235 -45.20 -16.83 5.86
C GLU A 235 -44.25 -16.96 4.65
N ALA A 236 -44.24 -18.13 4.03
CA ALA A 236 -43.47 -18.37 2.81
C ALA A 236 -44.36 -18.12 1.60
N GLU A 237 -43.93 -17.27 0.67
CA GLU A 237 -44.64 -17.02 -0.59
C GLU A 237 -44.64 -18.27 -1.49
N ASP A 238 -45.59 -18.37 -2.42
CA ASP A 238 -45.63 -19.48 -3.37
C ASP A 238 -44.51 -19.34 -4.42
N LEU A 239 -43.69 -20.38 -4.59
CA LEU A 239 -42.63 -20.43 -5.60
C LEU A 239 -43.14 -20.81 -7.00
N GLN A 240 -44.34 -21.38 -7.12
CA GLN A 240 -44.84 -21.88 -8.40
C GLN A 240 -44.91 -20.81 -9.50
N PRO A 241 -45.39 -19.57 -9.24
CA PRO A 241 -45.40 -18.51 -10.25
C PRO A 241 -44.00 -18.17 -10.77
N LEU A 242 -43.00 -18.23 -9.88
CA LEU A 242 -41.60 -17.98 -10.24
C LEU A 242 -41.04 -19.10 -11.12
N ARG A 243 -41.31 -20.36 -10.75
CA ARG A 243 -40.94 -21.55 -11.55
C ARG A 243 -41.58 -21.53 -12.93
N ASP A 244 -42.88 -21.23 -13.02
CA ASP A 244 -43.61 -21.16 -14.29
C ASP A 244 -43.03 -20.07 -15.20
N ARG A 245 -42.65 -18.92 -14.62
CA ARG A 245 -42.04 -17.82 -15.36
C ARG A 245 -40.66 -18.18 -15.89
N ILE A 246 -39.84 -18.84 -15.09
CA ILE A 246 -38.51 -19.31 -15.51
C ILE A 246 -38.65 -20.39 -16.57
N GLY A 247 -39.55 -21.36 -16.38
CA GLY A 247 -39.86 -22.38 -17.38
C GLY A 247 -40.28 -21.77 -18.72
N TYR A 248 -41.16 -20.75 -18.69
CA TYR A 248 -41.55 -20.01 -19.89
C TYR A 248 -40.35 -19.33 -20.57
N LEU A 249 -39.47 -18.66 -19.81
CA LEU A 249 -38.27 -18.04 -20.37
C LEU A 249 -37.39 -19.09 -21.05
N VAL A 250 -37.15 -20.22 -20.39
CA VAL A 250 -36.36 -21.32 -20.94
C VAL A 250 -36.97 -21.84 -22.24
N ASP A 251 -38.29 -22.04 -22.29
CA ASP A 251 -38.99 -22.58 -23.46
C ASP A 251 -39.10 -21.56 -24.62
N GLU A 252 -39.35 -20.29 -24.31
CA GLU A 252 -39.30 -19.19 -25.28
C GLU A 252 -37.91 -19.13 -25.92
N THR A 253 -36.88 -19.30 -25.10
CA THR A 253 -35.52 -19.31 -25.58
C THR A 253 -35.20 -20.56 -26.41
N LYS A 254 -35.59 -21.76 -25.96
CA LYS A 254 -35.53 -23.01 -26.76
C LYS A 254 -36.23 -22.86 -28.11
N THR A 255 -37.36 -22.15 -28.14
CA THR A 255 -38.11 -21.91 -29.38
C THR A 255 -37.40 -20.93 -30.30
N LEU A 256 -36.79 -19.88 -29.73
CA LEU A 256 -35.90 -18.97 -30.46
C LEU A 256 -34.72 -19.75 -31.06
N TYR A 257 -34.10 -20.63 -30.27
CA TYR A 257 -33.03 -21.54 -30.70
C TYR A 257 -33.47 -22.44 -31.83
N GLY A 258 -34.55 -23.21 -31.64
CA GLY A 258 -35.03 -24.15 -32.66
C GLY A 258 -35.32 -23.49 -34.01
N LYS A 259 -35.67 -22.20 -34.02
CA LYS A 259 -35.85 -21.39 -35.24
C LYS A 259 -34.53 -20.88 -35.83
N GLN A 260 -33.59 -20.43 -34.99
CA GLN A 260 -32.28 -19.93 -35.45
C GLN A 260 -31.34 -21.05 -35.92
N PHE A 261 -31.30 -22.19 -35.20
CA PHE A 261 -30.47 -23.37 -35.53
C PHE A 261 -30.88 -24.06 -36.83
N LYS A 262 -32.16 -23.99 -37.23
CA LYS A 262 -32.63 -24.61 -38.48
C LYS A 262 -32.14 -23.90 -39.75
N HIS A 263 -31.54 -22.70 -39.65
CA HIS A 263 -31.33 -21.84 -40.81
C HIS A 263 -29.91 -21.29 -41.06
N HIS A 264 -28.90 -21.41 -40.17
CA HIS A 264 -27.66 -20.59 -40.30
C HIS A 264 -26.31 -21.26 -39.93
N LYS A 265 -25.21 -20.63 -40.43
CA LYS A 265 -23.77 -20.98 -40.30
C LYS A 265 -23.18 -20.64 -38.91
N SER A 266 -22.07 -21.28 -38.53
CA SER A 266 -21.40 -21.23 -37.21
C SER A 266 -21.02 -19.86 -36.64
N ASN A 267 -20.77 -18.84 -37.46
CA ASN A 267 -20.36 -17.50 -36.99
C ASN A 267 -21.52 -16.60 -36.49
N LEU A 268 -22.74 -17.13 -36.30
CA LEU A 268 -23.95 -16.36 -35.98
C LEU A 268 -24.49 -16.52 -34.54
N PHE A 269 -23.84 -17.32 -33.68
CA PHE A 269 -24.26 -17.51 -32.28
C PHE A 269 -23.64 -16.51 -31.31
N THR A 270 -22.69 -15.72 -31.80
CA THR A 270 -22.09 -14.63 -31.04
C THR A 270 -22.98 -13.40 -31.14
N VAL A 271 -23.50 -12.97 -30.00
CA VAL A 271 -24.29 -11.74 -29.91
C VAL A 271 -23.39 -10.67 -29.30
N GLU A 272 -23.01 -9.71 -30.14
CA GLU A 272 -22.34 -8.50 -29.68
C GLU A 272 -23.35 -7.62 -28.93
N PHE A 273 -22.99 -7.22 -27.71
CA PHE A 273 -23.81 -6.34 -26.90
C PHE A 273 -23.19 -4.94 -26.85
N PRO A 274 -23.83 -3.92 -27.47
CA PRO A 274 -23.28 -2.57 -27.52
C PRO A 274 -23.42 -1.85 -26.18
N ALA A 275 -22.59 -0.83 -25.96
CA ALA A 275 -22.71 0.08 -24.84
C ALA A 275 -23.17 1.48 -25.29
N HIS A 276 -24.04 2.11 -24.49
CA HIS A 276 -24.37 3.52 -24.69
C HIS A 276 -23.18 4.41 -24.29
N PRO A 277 -22.97 5.56 -24.95
CA PRO A 277 -21.91 6.50 -24.59
C PRO A 277 -21.93 6.93 -23.12
N ASP A 278 -23.12 7.07 -22.52
CA ASP A 278 -23.26 7.43 -21.10
C ASP A 278 -22.78 6.30 -20.16
N ALA A 279 -22.91 5.04 -20.58
CA ALA A 279 -22.38 3.90 -19.84
C ALA A 279 -20.85 3.84 -19.94
N GLU A 280 -20.29 4.05 -21.13
CA GLU A 280 -18.83 4.13 -21.34
C GLU A 280 -18.21 5.26 -20.53
N LYS A 281 -18.84 6.45 -20.54
CA LYS A 281 -18.45 7.57 -19.70
C LYS A 281 -18.47 7.17 -18.23
N LYS A 282 -19.51 6.47 -17.78
CA LYS A 282 -19.63 6.05 -16.38
C LYS A 282 -18.55 5.05 -15.97
N LEU A 283 -18.19 4.11 -16.85
CA LEU A 283 -17.07 3.19 -16.64
C LEU A 283 -15.74 3.94 -16.52
N SER A 284 -15.53 4.99 -17.32
CA SER A 284 -14.34 5.86 -17.19
C SER A 284 -14.30 6.58 -15.85
N GLU A 285 -15.43 7.13 -15.37
CA GLU A 285 -15.51 7.77 -14.05
C GLU A 285 -15.17 6.78 -12.92
N ILE A 286 -15.61 5.53 -13.03
CA ILE A 286 -15.30 4.47 -12.07
C ILE A 286 -13.82 4.09 -12.12
N TYR A 287 -13.23 4.02 -13.32
CA TYR A 287 -11.80 3.76 -13.47
C TYR A 287 -10.96 4.83 -12.75
N ASP A 288 -11.33 6.11 -12.89
CA ASP A 288 -10.66 7.21 -12.20
C ASP A 288 -10.77 7.07 -10.68
N ASP A 289 -11.95 6.72 -10.13
CA ASP A 289 -12.11 6.44 -8.69
C ASP A 289 -11.22 5.28 -8.21
N LEU A 290 -11.21 4.16 -8.94
CA LEU A 290 -10.37 3.01 -8.61
C LEU A 290 -8.88 3.36 -8.66
N LEU A 291 -8.47 4.18 -9.64
CA LEU A 291 -7.10 4.64 -9.81
C LEU A 291 -6.68 5.57 -8.67
N ASP A 292 -7.52 6.54 -8.30
CA ASP A 292 -7.25 7.44 -7.19
C ASP A 292 -7.14 6.68 -5.87
N ARG A 293 -7.99 5.68 -5.65
CA ARG A 293 -7.91 4.80 -4.46
C ARG A 293 -6.63 3.98 -4.43
N SER A 294 -6.24 3.37 -5.54
CA SER A 294 -4.99 2.64 -5.66
C SER A 294 -3.77 3.50 -5.36
N ASN A 295 -3.80 4.76 -5.79
CA ASN A 295 -2.72 5.72 -5.55
C ASN A 295 -2.77 6.36 -4.14
N SER A 296 -3.86 6.19 -3.39
CA SER A 296 -4.00 6.80 -2.06
C SER A 296 -3.05 6.19 -1.02
N ASP A 297 -2.59 4.96 -1.24
CA ASP A 297 -1.70 4.24 -0.33
C ASP A 297 -0.99 3.11 -1.09
N LEU A 298 0.23 3.39 -1.54
CA LEU A 298 1.02 2.46 -2.33
C LEU A 298 1.54 1.28 -1.51
N ALA A 299 1.47 1.30 -0.18
CA ALA A 299 1.85 0.15 0.65
C ALA A 299 0.71 -0.88 0.78
N ASP A 300 -0.52 -0.48 0.47
CA ASP A 300 -1.70 -1.33 0.57
C ASP A 300 -1.91 -2.13 -0.73
N ASP A 301 -1.48 -3.40 -0.72
CA ASP A 301 -1.61 -4.34 -1.83
C ASP A 301 -3.07 -4.52 -2.30
N ILE A 302 -4.05 -4.36 -1.40
CA ILE A 302 -5.48 -4.49 -1.73
C ILE A 302 -5.91 -3.30 -2.56
N LYS A 303 -5.64 -2.08 -2.10
CA LYS A 303 -5.94 -0.85 -2.86
C LYS A 303 -5.26 -0.85 -4.22
N LYS A 304 -3.99 -1.29 -4.27
CA LYS A 304 -3.27 -1.45 -5.55
C LYS A 304 -3.97 -2.40 -6.51
N ALA A 305 -4.52 -3.51 -5.99
CA ALA A 305 -5.24 -4.48 -6.80
C ALA A 305 -6.62 -3.97 -7.30
N GLU A 306 -7.25 -3.01 -6.60
CA GLU A 306 -8.60 -2.50 -6.92
C GLU A 306 -8.71 -1.89 -8.33
N VAL A 307 -7.65 -1.28 -8.90
CA VAL A 307 -7.68 -0.74 -10.28
C VAL A 307 -8.10 -1.78 -11.30
N GLY A 308 -7.68 -3.03 -11.08
CA GLY A 308 -7.98 -4.12 -11.99
C GLY A 308 -9.40 -4.66 -11.87
N ALA A 309 -10.23 -4.15 -10.94
CA ALA A 309 -11.61 -4.56 -10.75
C ALA A 309 -12.57 -4.06 -11.85
N LEU A 310 -12.14 -3.09 -12.68
CA LEU A 310 -12.99 -2.49 -13.70
C LEU A 310 -13.64 -3.55 -14.61
N THR A 311 -12.86 -4.55 -15.04
CA THR A 311 -13.37 -5.62 -15.92
C THR A 311 -14.50 -6.43 -15.28
N MET A 312 -14.41 -6.76 -13.99
CA MET A 312 -15.49 -7.50 -13.32
C MET A 312 -16.73 -6.63 -13.08
N ILE A 313 -16.55 -5.33 -12.83
CA ILE A 313 -17.65 -4.34 -12.71
C ILE A 313 -18.38 -4.21 -14.04
N GLU A 314 -17.63 -4.07 -15.13
CA GLU A 314 -18.18 -4.02 -16.49
C GLU A 314 -18.94 -5.31 -16.82
N ASN A 315 -18.37 -6.49 -16.57
CA ASN A 315 -19.05 -7.77 -16.81
C ASN A 315 -20.39 -7.86 -16.07
N LEU A 316 -20.44 -7.46 -14.80
CA LEU A 316 -21.69 -7.44 -14.03
C LEU A 316 -22.68 -6.41 -14.58
N SER A 317 -22.20 -5.30 -15.13
CA SER A 317 -23.06 -4.28 -15.77
C SER A 317 -23.79 -4.87 -16.98
N TYR A 318 -23.10 -5.65 -17.81
CA TYR A 318 -23.73 -6.39 -18.91
C TYR A 318 -24.74 -7.42 -18.40
N ILE A 319 -24.39 -8.18 -17.37
CA ILE A 319 -25.31 -9.15 -16.73
C ILE A 319 -26.59 -8.44 -16.26
N ASN A 320 -26.49 -7.29 -15.60
CA ASN A 320 -27.64 -6.46 -15.20
C ASN A 320 -28.48 -6.01 -16.40
N ALA A 321 -27.85 -5.58 -17.50
CA ALA A 321 -28.56 -5.20 -18.72
C ALA A 321 -29.36 -6.37 -19.32
N PHE A 322 -28.81 -7.58 -19.30
CA PHE A 322 -29.53 -8.79 -19.72
C PHE A 322 -30.70 -9.13 -18.79
N LEU A 323 -30.52 -9.01 -17.47
CA LEU A 323 -31.58 -9.26 -16.49
C LEU A 323 -32.78 -8.33 -16.69
N GLU A 324 -32.52 -7.08 -17.07
CA GLU A 324 -33.53 -6.07 -17.41
C GLU A 324 -34.08 -6.21 -18.84
N ASN A 325 -33.63 -7.21 -19.61
CA ASN A 325 -34.00 -7.45 -21.00
C ASN A 325 -33.75 -6.22 -21.90
N LYS A 326 -32.63 -5.53 -21.67
CA LYS A 326 -32.15 -4.44 -22.52
C LYS A 326 -31.29 -4.97 -23.66
N GLY A 327 -31.26 -4.26 -24.78
CA GLY A 327 -30.42 -4.59 -25.94
C GLY A 327 -29.08 -3.87 -25.98
N ALA A 328 -28.79 -3.03 -24.98
CA ALA A 328 -27.55 -2.26 -24.87
C ALA A 328 -27.25 -1.97 -23.39
N LEU A 329 -25.98 -1.76 -23.09
CA LEU A 329 -25.53 -1.38 -21.76
C LEU A 329 -25.83 0.11 -21.51
N GLU A 330 -26.75 0.39 -20.61
CA GLU A 330 -27.10 1.76 -20.15
C GLU A 330 -26.39 2.14 -18.83
N GLN A 331 -26.28 3.44 -18.56
CA GLN A 331 -25.56 4.00 -17.40
C GLN A 331 -26.01 3.40 -16.06
N HIS A 332 -27.31 3.22 -15.83
CA HIS A 332 -27.81 2.75 -14.53
C HIS A 332 -27.38 1.32 -14.21
N HIS A 333 -27.14 0.47 -15.23
CA HIS A 333 -26.62 -0.88 -15.00
C HIS A 333 -25.18 -0.85 -14.47
N VAL A 334 -24.38 0.11 -14.95
CA VAL A 334 -23.01 0.37 -14.47
C VAL A 334 -23.04 0.85 -13.03
N GLU A 335 -23.98 1.75 -12.70
CA GLU A 335 -24.18 2.24 -11.33
C GLU A 335 -24.60 1.12 -10.37
N GLN A 336 -25.50 0.23 -10.80
CA GLN A 336 -25.91 -0.95 -10.01
C GLN A 336 -24.71 -1.88 -9.74
N ALA A 337 -23.91 -2.19 -10.76
CA ALA A 337 -22.74 -3.06 -10.62
C ALA A 337 -21.67 -2.45 -9.71
N TYR A 338 -21.40 -1.16 -9.87
CA TYR A 338 -20.44 -0.46 -9.02
C TYR A 338 -20.92 -0.33 -7.57
N SER A 339 -22.21 -0.06 -7.34
CA SER A 339 -22.80 -0.05 -6.00
C SER A 339 -22.66 -1.41 -5.31
N PHE A 340 -22.85 -2.50 -6.05
CA PHE A 340 -22.63 -3.85 -5.55
C PHE A 340 -21.15 -4.10 -5.23
N TYR A 341 -20.21 -3.74 -6.11
CA TYR A 341 -18.78 -3.81 -5.83
C TYR A 341 -18.38 -3.04 -4.55
N GLN A 342 -18.90 -1.83 -4.37
CA GLN A 342 -18.66 -1.02 -3.18
C GLN A 342 -19.14 -1.72 -1.89
N ARG A 343 -20.27 -2.44 -1.97
CA ARG A 343 -20.78 -3.25 -0.85
C ARG A 343 -19.87 -4.44 -0.54
N CYS A 344 -19.45 -5.18 -1.55
CA CYS A 344 -18.49 -6.28 -1.38
C CYS A 344 -17.22 -5.79 -0.67
N ARG A 345 -16.68 -4.66 -1.14
CA ARG A 345 -15.54 -3.99 -0.51
C ARG A 345 -15.79 -3.63 0.94
N GLU A 346 -16.96 -3.08 1.27
CA GLU A 346 -17.31 -2.72 2.65
C GLU A 346 -17.32 -3.95 3.57
N THR A 347 -17.98 -5.03 3.15
CA THR A 347 -18.09 -6.25 3.95
C THR A 347 -16.74 -6.89 4.24
N THR A 348 -15.81 -6.77 3.31
CA THR A 348 -14.50 -7.43 3.37
C THR A 348 -13.41 -6.57 4.02
N LYS A 349 -13.71 -5.33 4.43
CA LYS A 349 -12.74 -4.40 5.04
C LYS A 349 -12.01 -5.00 6.23
N GLU A 350 -12.74 -5.59 7.18
CA GLU A 350 -12.13 -6.15 8.38
C GLU A 350 -11.45 -7.51 8.10
N THR A 351 -11.97 -8.27 7.13
CA THR A 351 -11.39 -9.53 6.66
C THR A 351 -9.99 -9.33 6.10
N PHE A 352 -9.80 -8.29 5.29
CA PHE A 352 -8.53 -7.93 4.65
C PHE A 352 -7.74 -6.86 5.39
N LYS A 353 -8.20 -6.40 6.56
CA LYS A 353 -7.49 -5.37 7.35
C LYS A 353 -6.10 -5.87 7.73
N MET A 354 -5.11 -5.31 7.06
CA MET A 354 -3.71 -5.67 7.25
C MET A 354 -3.18 -4.89 8.46
N ASN A 355 -3.32 -5.45 9.66
CA ASN A 355 -2.52 -4.97 10.79
C ASN A 355 -1.10 -5.49 10.55
N HIS A 356 -0.22 -4.63 10.03
CA HIS A 356 1.20 -4.97 10.03
C HIS A 356 1.64 -5.28 11.47
N PRO A 357 2.38 -6.38 11.71
CA PRO A 357 2.68 -6.82 13.08
C PRO A 357 3.32 -5.72 13.93
N TYR A 358 4.24 -4.94 13.36
CA TYR A 358 4.84 -3.79 14.05
C TYR A 358 3.83 -2.68 14.42
N MET A 359 2.77 -2.45 13.62
CA MET A 359 1.69 -1.50 13.94
C MET A 359 0.77 -2.03 15.04
N ALA A 360 0.48 -3.34 15.02
CA ALA A 360 -0.25 -3.99 16.10
C ALA A 360 0.54 -3.89 17.42
N MET A 361 1.84 -4.22 17.38
CA MET A 361 2.75 -4.07 18.53
C MET A 361 2.82 -2.62 19.03
N HIS A 362 2.91 -1.63 18.12
CA HIS A 362 2.91 -0.19 18.48
C HIS A 362 1.65 0.18 19.27
N LYS A 363 0.48 -0.18 18.76
CA LYS A 363 -0.80 0.09 19.42
C LYS A 363 -0.88 -0.57 20.80
N MET A 364 -0.46 -1.83 20.90
CA MET A 364 -0.52 -2.59 22.16
C MET A 364 0.41 -2.02 23.23
N LEU A 365 1.58 -1.52 22.84
CA LEU A 365 2.53 -0.86 23.73
C LEU A 365 2.11 0.57 24.11
N HIS A 366 1.20 1.17 23.35
CA HIS A 366 0.56 2.44 23.72
C HIS A 366 -0.59 2.20 24.72
N ASP A 367 -1.37 1.14 24.53
CA ASP A 367 -2.48 0.79 25.42
C ASP A 367 -2.01 0.15 26.73
N ARG A 368 -0.81 -0.44 26.73
CA ARG A 368 -0.22 -1.15 27.87
C ARG A 368 1.24 -0.79 28.04
N ASP A 369 1.60 -0.45 29.28
CA ASP A 369 2.91 0.14 29.60
C ASP A 369 4.11 -0.75 29.26
N LYS A 370 4.01 -2.08 29.38
CA LYS A 370 5.17 -2.97 29.25
C LYS A 370 4.81 -4.41 28.87
N LEU A 371 5.22 -4.86 27.69
CA LEU A 371 4.91 -6.20 27.16
C LEU A 371 6.14 -6.89 26.56
N SER A 372 6.18 -8.22 26.64
CA SER A 372 7.10 -9.08 25.87
C SER A 372 6.48 -9.48 24.53
N ILE A 373 7.29 -9.95 23.58
CA ILE A 373 6.79 -10.46 22.30
C ILE A 373 5.81 -11.62 22.48
N SER A 374 6.07 -12.51 23.45
CA SER A 374 5.16 -13.61 23.75
C SER A 374 3.80 -13.12 24.24
N GLU A 375 3.78 -12.16 25.17
CA GLU A 375 2.54 -11.52 25.64
C GLU A 375 1.82 -10.77 24.50
N MET A 376 2.55 -10.18 23.55
CA MET A 376 1.95 -9.54 22.37
C MET A 376 1.36 -10.59 21.39
N ALA A 377 2.04 -11.71 21.15
CA ALA A 377 1.56 -12.77 20.26
C ALA A 377 0.32 -13.51 20.79
N GLU A 378 0.13 -13.54 22.12
CA GLU A 378 -1.10 -14.07 22.73
C GLU A 378 -2.32 -13.17 22.50
N LEU A 379 -2.09 -11.86 22.32
CA LEU A 379 -3.13 -10.86 22.15
C LEU A 379 -3.45 -10.58 20.68
N ASP A 380 -2.45 -10.69 19.81
CA ASP A 380 -2.60 -10.55 18.37
C ASP A 380 -1.74 -11.59 17.65
N ASN A 381 -2.42 -12.52 16.96
CA ASN A 381 -1.80 -13.63 16.25
C ASN A 381 -0.99 -13.21 15.01
N THR A 382 -1.03 -11.93 14.62
CA THR A 382 -0.17 -11.39 13.55
C THR A 382 1.27 -11.18 14.02
N VAL A 383 1.52 -11.09 15.34
CA VAL A 383 2.87 -10.93 15.89
C VAL A 383 3.67 -12.21 15.66
N PRO A 384 4.80 -12.15 14.93
CA PRO A 384 5.55 -13.35 14.58
C PRO A 384 6.21 -13.97 15.80
N THR A 385 6.31 -15.31 15.80
CA THR A 385 7.00 -16.09 16.84
C THR A 385 8.39 -16.55 16.41
N ALA A 386 8.70 -16.48 15.11
CA ALA A 386 10.01 -16.84 14.57
C ALA A 386 11.05 -15.74 14.84
N LYS A 387 12.24 -16.12 15.32
CA LYS A 387 13.28 -15.20 15.79
C LYS A 387 13.70 -14.13 14.77
N ASN A 388 13.87 -14.50 13.50
CA ASN A 388 14.28 -13.57 12.45
C ASN A 388 13.17 -12.57 12.12
N ALA A 389 11.93 -13.04 12.00
CA ALA A 389 10.77 -12.17 11.75
C ALA A 389 10.50 -11.21 12.92
N ILE A 390 10.76 -11.61 14.17
CA ILE A 390 10.69 -10.72 15.33
C ILE A 390 11.68 -9.56 15.20
N ALA A 391 12.93 -9.84 14.80
CA ALA A 391 13.94 -8.81 14.65
C ALA A 391 13.53 -7.74 13.63
N ASP A 392 13.01 -8.18 12.47
CA ASP A 392 12.54 -7.27 11.41
C ASP A 392 11.36 -6.41 11.88
N GLN A 393 10.38 -7.00 12.59
CA GLN A 393 9.23 -6.25 13.10
C GLN A 393 9.59 -5.29 14.24
N VAL A 394 10.56 -5.64 15.09
CA VAL A 394 11.06 -4.75 16.14
C VAL A 394 11.78 -3.54 15.55
N ALA A 395 12.57 -3.73 14.48
CA ALA A 395 13.21 -2.62 13.77
C ALA A 395 12.17 -1.65 13.16
N LEU A 396 11.13 -2.18 12.49
CA LEU A 396 10.02 -1.38 11.96
C LEU A 396 9.20 -0.69 13.05
N LEU A 397 9.02 -1.34 14.21
CA LEU A 397 8.36 -0.75 15.37
C LEU A 397 9.18 0.41 15.94
N GLU A 398 10.49 0.24 16.07
CA GLU A 398 11.41 1.28 16.54
C GLU A 398 11.37 2.50 15.63
N GLU A 399 11.42 2.28 14.31
CA GLU A 399 11.23 3.32 13.29
C GLU A 399 9.88 4.03 13.42
N THR A 400 8.80 3.27 13.62
CA THR A 400 7.45 3.82 13.77
C THR A 400 7.29 4.66 15.03
N CYS A 401 7.86 4.22 16.15
CA CYS A 401 7.89 5.02 17.38
C CYS A 401 8.59 6.35 17.13
N TYR A 402 9.73 6.28 16.45
CA TYR A 402 10.58 7.42 16.19
C TYR A 402 9.92 8.47 15.30
N ASN A 403 9.30 8.04 14.18
CA ASN A 403 8.52 8.92 13.29
C ASN A 403 7.34 9.61 13.99
N LYS A 404 6.88 9.06 15.12
CA LYS A 404 5.82 9.63 15.96
C LYS A 404 6.35 10.47 17.13
N GLY A 405 7.66 10.74 17.18
CA GLY A 405 8.29 11.47 18.30
C GLY A 405 8.34 10.65 19.59
N GLN A 406 8.51 9.33 19.48
CA GLN A 406 8.56 8.39 20.59
C GLN A 406 9.84 7.56 20.54
N LYS A 407 10.25 6.98 21.66
CA LYS A 407 11.37 6.05 21.79
C LYS A 407 10.88 4.69 22.24
N LEU A 408 11.28 3.65 21.50
CA LEU A 408 11.10 2.27 21.95
C LEU A 408 12.13 1.95 23.03
N MET A 409 11.67 1.53 24.20
CA MET A 409 12.52 1.17 25.33
C MET A 409 12.60 -0.34 25.46
N ILE A 410 13.82 -0.87 25.42
CA ILE A 410 14.10 -2.31 25.53
C ILE A 410 14.61 -2.63 26.94
N HIS A 411 13.80 -3.36 27.70
CA HIS A 411 14.08 -3.75 29.08
C HIS A 411 14.63 -5.18 29.10
N LYS A 412 15.96 -5.31 29.17
CA LYS A 412 16.65 -6.60 29.24
C LYS A 412 16.56 -7.18 30.65
N GLY A 413 15.97 -8.37 30.79
CA GLY A 413 15.83 -9.12 32.03
C GLY A 413 15.77 -10.64 31.76
N LYS A 414 15.11 -11.43 32.61
CA LYS A 414 14.84 -12.86 32.30
C LYS A 414 13.99 -13.04 31.04
N VAL A 415 13.12 -12.07 30.78
CA VAL A 415 12.31 -11.92 29.57
C VAL A 415 12.49 -10.49 29.09
N THR A 416 12.83 -10.31 27.81
CA THR A 416 12.92 -8.98 27.21
C THR A 416 11.51 -8.39 27.08
N ARG A 417 11.33 -7.17 27.60
CA ARG A 417 10.08 -6.42 27.47
C ARG A 417 10.31 -5.09 26.77
N TYR A 418 9.27 -4.59 26.13
CA TYR A 418 9.25 -3.36 25.36
C TYR A 418 8.25 -2.39 25.99
N SER A 419 8.53 -1.09 25.89
CA SER A 419 7.60 0.00 26.22
C SER A 419 7.85 1.19 25.29
N ILE A 420 6.88 2.08 25.14
CA ILE A 420 7.03 3.31 24.34
C ILE A 420 7.06 4.51 25.28
N VAL A 421 7.97 5.45 25.05
CA VAL A 421 8.06 6.71 25.80
C VAL A 421 8.06 7.87 24.81
N GLU A 422 7.30 8.94 25.08
CA GLU A 422 7.36 10.14 24.23
C GLU A 422 8.71 10.86 24.39
N LEU A 423 9.28 11.33 23.29
CA LEU A 423 10.50 12.13 23.31
C LEU A 423 10.18 13.51 23.90
N PRO A 424 10.93 13.99 24.91
CA PRO A 424 10.72 15.31 25.47
C PRO A 424 10.90 16.38 24.38
N GLN A 425 9.85 17.19 24.17
CA GLN A 425 9.94 18.39 23.35
C GLN A 425 11.00 19.32 23.94
N ASN A 426 11.74 20.01 23.08
CA ASN A 426 12.70 20.99 23.55
C ASN A 426 11.97 22.25 24.02
N ASP A 427 12.35 22.74 25.20
CA ASP A 427 11.89 24.02 25.73
C ASP A 427 13.01 25.05 25.54
N ASN A 428 12.81 26.03 24.64
CA ASN A 428 13.77 27.09 24.39
C ASN A 428 14.00 28.01 25.62
N SER A 429 13.22 27.87 26.69
CA SER A 429 13.47 28.54 27.97
C SER A 429 14.47 27.81 28.88
N GLU A 430 14.77 26.54 28.59
CA GLU A 430 15.65 25.67 29.38
C GLU A 430 16.62 24.87 28.48
N MET A 431 17.63 25.57 27.96
CA MET A 431 18.70 24.97 27.17
C MET A 431 19.72 24.26 28.06
N ILE A 432 20.21 23.11 27.59
CA ILE A 432 21.24 22.33 28.28
C ILE A 432 22.61 22.89 27.91
N VAL A 433 23.26 23.53 28.88
CA VAL A 433 24.62 24.06 28.70
C VAL A 433 25.45 23.80 29.96
N SER A 434 26.67 23.31 29.78
CA SER A 434 27.62 23.20 30.88
C SER A 434 28.66 24.31 30.81
N VAL A 435 28.81 25.06 31.88
CA VAL A 435 29.73 26.21 31.97
C VAL A 435 30.90 25.91 32.90
N CYS A 436 32.11 26.23 32.47
CA CYS A 436 33.32 26.05 33.28
C CYS A 436 33.35 27.06 34.44
N GLN A 437 33.62 26.59 35.67
CA GLN A 437 33.67 27.43 36.87
C GLN A 437 35.06 28.03 37.14
N ASP A 438 36.14 27.42 36.65
CA ASP A 438 37.53 27.89 36.85
C ASP A 438 38.13 28.40 35.51
N ASN A 439 37.97 29.69 35.22
CA ASN A 439 38.47 30.39 34.01
C ASN A 439 40.01 30.55 33.97
N LYS A 440 40.77 29.55 34.42
CA LYS A 440 42.26 29.55 34.45
C LYS A 440 42.84 28.65 33.36
N GLY A 441 42.24 28.62 32.18
CA GLY A 441 42.72 27.81 31.05
C GLY A 441 42.62 26.30 31.25
N LYS A 442 41.80 25.84 32.21
CA LYS A 442 41.55 24.40 32.46
C LYS A 442 40.30 23.93 31.71
N PHE A 443 40.43 23.69 30.42
CA PHE A 443 39.30 23.34 29.55
C PHE A 443 38.79 21.89 29.69
N SER A 444 39.31 21.11 30.63
CA SER A 444 38.95 19.69 30.82
C SER A 444 38.09 19.42 32.05
N ILE A 445 38.02 20.32 33.03
CA ILE A 445 37.39 20.05 34.34
C ILE A 445 36.49 21.20 34.80
N ASP A 446 35.71 20.94 35.85
CA ASP A 446 34.87 21.90 36.57
C ASP A 446 33.77 22.54 35.72
N TYR A 447 33.17 21.75 34.83
CA TYR A 447 31.95 22.13 34.12
C TYR A 447 30.71 21.85 34.98
N GLN A 448 29.81 22.83 35.08
CA GLN A 448 28.55 22.70 35.80
C GLN A 448 27.38 22.95 34.85
N LEU A 449 26.37 22.09 34.90
CA LEU A 449 25.13 22.26 34.15
C LEU A 449 24.38 23.50 34.62
N VAL A 450 23.91 24.31 33.68
CA VAL A 450 23.05 25.46 33.90
C VAL A 450 21.91 25.39 32.89
N GLY A 451 20.67 25.49 33.35
CA GLY A 451 19.50 25.68 32.47
C GLY A 451 19.30 27.16 32.21
N VAL A 452 19.35 27.58 30.94
CA VAL A 452 19.14 28.99 30.55
C VAL A 452 18.30 29.08 29.28
N PRO A 453 17.52 30.16 29.06
CA PRO A 453 16.83 30.37 27.80
C PRO A 453 17.80 30.52 26.64
N PHE A 454 17.36 30.15 25.44
CA PHE A 454 18.17 30.27 24.22
C PHE A 454 18.45 31.76 23.90
N PHE A 455 17.40 32.59 23.94
CA PHE A 455 17.50 34.04 23.72
C PHE A 455 17.47 34.84 25.02
N GLY A 456 18.11 36.01 25.02
CA GLY A 456 18.14 36.92 26.17
C GLY A 456 19.40 37.77 26.20
N LYS A 457 19.30 38.98 26.76
CA LYS A 457 20.43 39.93 26.83
C LYS A 457 21.05 40.07 28.21
N SER A 458 20.46 39.47 29.23
CA SER A 458 20.98 39.49 30.59
C SER A 458 22.21 38.57 30.69
N PRO A 459 23.40 39.08 31.08
CA PRO A 459 24.64 38.30 31.12
C PRO A 459 24.51 37.03 31.97
N ARG A 460 24.90 35.86 31.43
CA ARG A 460 24.79 34.53 32.07
C ARG A 460 23.36 34.01 32.31
N HIS A 461 22.35 34.65 31.73
CA HIS A 461 20.95 34.22 31.85
C HIS A 461 20.36 33.73 30.53
N SER A 462 21.18 33.55 29.50
CA SER A 462 20.76 32.97 28.21
C SER A 462 21.97 32.55 27.36
N ILE A 463 21.74 31.72 26.34
CA ILE A 463 22.78 31.35 25.36
C ILE A 463 23.25 32.59 24.57
N GLU A 464 22.34 33.46 24.12
CA GLU A 464 22.67 34.71 23.42
C GLU A 464 23.62 35.62 24.22
N SER A 465 23.39 35.77 25.53
CA SER A 465 24.30 36.53 26.40
C SER A 465 25.61 35.79 26.74
N LEU A 466 25.57 34.46 26.74
CA LEU A 466 26.70 33.61 27.13
C LEU A 466 27.81 33.66 26.08
N VAL A 467 27.45 33.64 24.80
CA VAL A 467 28.43 33.61 23.70
C VAL A 467 29.34 34.83 23.65
N THR A 468 28.95 35.96 24.24
CA THR A 468 29.76 37.18 24.37
C THR A 468 30.17 37.49 25.82
N SER A 469 30.06 36.52 26.74
CA SER A 469 30.42 36.74 28.14
C SER A 469 31.93 36.88 28.32
N ALA A 470 32.38 37.95 28.99
CA ALA A 470 33.75 38.10 29.45
C ALA A 470 34.07 37.25 30.69
N ASP A 471 33.04 36.87 31.46
CA ASP A 471 33.20 36.13 32.71
C ASP A 471 33.13 34.61 32.53
N VAL A 472 32.97 34.12 31.30
CA VAL A 472 32.96 32.70 30.97
C VAL A 472 33.88 32.52 29.77
N GLU A 473 34.91 31.69 29.90
CA GLU A 473 35.85 31.46 28.80
C GLU A 473 35.32 30.43 27.79
N SER A 474 34.69 29.35 28.29
CA SER A 474 34.14 28.28 27.45
C SER A 474 32.93 27.58 28.06
N PHE A 475 32.14 26.95 27.20
CA PHE A 475 30.96 26.15 27.56
C PHE A 475 30.85 24.87 26.71
N LEU A 476 29.99 23.94 27.12
CA LEU A 476 29.62 22.72 26.40
C LEU A 476 28.13 22.75 26.09
N THR A 477 27.71 22.14 24.99
CA THR A 477 26.29 21.94 24.63
C THR A 477 25.71 20.63 25.18
N VAL A 478 26.41 20.01 26.13
CA VAL A 478 26.08 18.72 26.75
C VAL A 478 26.39 18.76 28.24
N GLU A 479 25.68 17.95 29.02
CA GLU A 479 26.01 17.68 30.42
C GLU A 479 27.17 16.67 30.51
N VAL A 480 28.06 16.84 31.49
CA VAL A 480 29.17 15.91 31.74
C VAL A 480 29.22 15.48 33.20
N LYS A 481 29.47 14.20 33.43
CA LYS A 481 29.55 13.60 34.78
C LYS A 481 30.77 14.09 35.56
N PRO A 482 30.68 14.17 36.90
CA PRO A 482 31.84 14.27 37.78
C PRO A 482 32.78 13.07 37.62
N SER A 483 34.03 13.23 38.03
CA SER A 483 34.99 12.13 38.11
C SER A 483 35.98 12.32 39.26
N ASN A 484 36.84 11.33 39.51
CA ASN A 484 37.93 11.46 40.48
C ASN A 484 38.89 12.64 40.20
N LYS A 485 38.84 13.21 38.98
CA LYS A 485 39.64 14.37 38.56
C LYS A 485 38.89 15.71 38.62
N ALA A 486 37.56 15.70 38.77
CA ALA A 486 36.73 16.92 38.77
C ALA A 486 35.43 16.72 39.56
N MET A 487 35.16 17.61 40.52
CA MET A 487 34.02 17.49 41.42
C MET A 487 32.68 17.84 40.74
N HIS A 488 32.68 18.77 39.78
CA HIS A 488 31.46 19.22 39.10
C HIS A 488 31.22 18.53 37.76
N GLY A 489 32.27 18.40 36.93
CA GLY A 489 32.17 17.75 35.63
C GLY A 489 33.53 17.61 34.94
N HIS A 490 33.80 16.46 34.33
CA HIS A 490 35.04 16.18 33.61
C HIS A 490 34.76 15.96 32.12
N ARG A 491 35.23 16.88 31.28
CA ARG A 491 34.98 16.90 29.84
C ARG A 491 35.75 15.80 29.13
N THR A 492 35.08 14.68 28.89
CA THR A 492 35.48 13.59 27.99
C THR A 492 34.23 13.01 27.34
N ASP A 493 34.37 12.39 26.17
CA ASP A 493 33.22 11.78 25.47
C ASP A 493 32.53 10.71 26.35
N ASP A 494 33.31 9.89 27.08
CA ASP A 494 32.79 8.88 28.02
C ASP A 494 31.96 9.44 29.18
N ASN A 495 32.18 10.70 29.55
CA ASN A 495 31.48 11.36 30.64
C ASN A 495 30.29 12.19 30.16
N ALA A 496 30.10 12.36 28.85
CA ALA A 496 28.95 13.06 28.29
C ALA A 496 27.66 12.31 28.64
N ILE A 497 26.62 13.06 29.01
CA ILE A 497 25.30 12.54 29.30
C ILE A 497 24.40 12.84 28.11
N GLU A 498 23.78 11.81 27.55
CA GLU A 498 22.82 11.91 26.45
C GLU A 498 21.62 12.80 26.84
N GLY A 499 21.01 13.45 25.85
CA GLY A 499 19.85 14.33 26.05
C GLY A 499 20.09 15.79 25.64
N GLN A 500 21.05 16.03 24.75
CA GLN A 500 21.33 17.35 24.18
C GLN A 500 20.07 17.92 23.50
N ASN A 501 19.97 19.25 23.47
CA ASN A 501 18.85 19.96 22.86
C ASN A 501 19.27 21.12 21.96
N MET A 502 20.56 21.15 21.61
CA MET A 502 21.16 22.19 20.79
C MET A 502 22.34 21.62 20.00
N LEU A 503 22.47 22.06 18.75
CA LEU A 503 23.62 21.83 17.90
C LEU A 503 24.52 23.06 17.85
N ALA A 504 25.81 22.86 17.60
CA ALA A 504 26.78 23.94 17.48
C ALA A 504 27.80 23.66 16.37
N PHE A 505 28.06 24.61 15.48
CA PHE A 505 29.05 24.48 14.39
C PHE A 505 30.16 25.54 14.51
N ASP A 506 31.42 25.13 14.30
CA ASP A 506 32.60 26.01 14.24
C ASP A 506 33.03 26.21 12.78
N ILE A 507 32.95 27.44 12.27
CA ILE A 507 33.31 27.79 10.90
C ILE A 507 34.59 28.64 10.95
N ASP A 508 35.71 28.02 10.58
CA ASP A 508 37.04 28.62 10.66
C ASP A 508 37.55 29.19 9.32
N GLU A 509 37.04 28.69 8.18
CA GLU A 509 37.38 29.09 6.82
C GLU A 509 36.34 28.54 5.82
N GLY A 510 36.27 29.12 4.62
CA GLY A 510 35.56 28.51 3.47
C GLY A 510 34.07 28.82 3.35
N MET A 511 33.50 29.61 4.26
CA MET A 511 32.12 30.08 4.19
C MET A 511 32.01 31.48 4.78
N THR A 512 31.25 32.36 4.12
CA THR A 512 30.95 33.71 4.61
C THR A 512 29.76 33.72 5.56
N ILE A 513 29.65 34.77 6.38
CA ILE A 513 28.48 34.93 7.26
C ILE A 513 27.19 35.03 6.45
N ASP A 514 27.19 35.75 5.32
CA ASP A 514 25.99 35.94 4.49
C ASP A 514 25.50 34.62 3.86
N GLU A 515 26.43 33.76 3.44
CA GLU A 515 26.11 32.41 2.96
C GLU A 515 25.46 31.56 4.06
N ALA A 516 26.00 31.61 5.29
CA ALA A 516 25.43 30.89 6.43
C ALA A 516 24.03 31.42 6.78
N VAL A 517 23.84 32.74 6.83
CA VAL A 517 22.53 33.38 7.07
C VAL A 517 21.52 32.96 6.02
N SER A 518 21.91 32.92 4.74
CA SER A 518 21.04 32.49 3.64
C SER A 518 20.59 31.03 3.79
N LYS A 519 21.53 30.12 4.12
CA LYS A 519 21.25 28.69 4.35
C LYS A 519 20.35 28.46 5.57
N LEU A 520 20.48 29.28 6.59
CA LEU A 520 19.79 29.11 7.87
C LEU A 520 18.52 29.96 8.06
N LYS A 521 18.08 30.70 7.03
CA LYS A 521 16.95 31.65 7.14
C LYS A 521 15.65 31.08 7.72
N ASN A 522 15.41 29.78 7.56
CA ASN A 522 14.20 29.11 8.04
C ASN A 522 14.35 28.53 9.46
N TYR A 523 15.54 28.64 10.06
CA TYR A 523 15.84 28.00 11.34
C TYR A 523 16.18 29.01 12.42
N THR A 524 15.78 28.70 13.65
CA THR A 524 16.23 29.46 14.82
C THR A 524 17.73 29.24 15.04
N TYR A 525 18.50 30.32 15.16
CA TYR A 525 19.93 30.23 15.43
C TYR A 525 20.49 31.46 16.17
N ILE A 526 21.66 31.27 16.78
CA ILE A 526 22.58 32.32 17.24
C ILE A 526 23.91 32.13 16.51
N LEU A 527 24.33 33.12 15.75
CA LEU A 527 25.63 33.16 15.09
C LEU A 527 26.49 34.21 15.78
N TYR A 528 27.75 33.88 16.10
CA TYR A 528 28.66 34.85 16.69
C TYR A 528 30.09 34.75 16.14
N THR A 529 30.75 35.90 15.94
CA THR A 529 32.10 35.95 15.37
C THR A 529 33.17 35.57 16.41
N THR A 530 34.20 34.85 15.97
CA THR A 530 35.30 34.43 16.86
C THR A 530 36.34 35.54 17.05
N LYS A 531 37.22 35.41 18.05
CA LYS A 531 38.33 36.36 18.30
C LYS A 531 39.27 36.54 17.09
N SER A 532 39.24 35.63 16.13
CA SER A 532 40.08 35.60 14.92
C SER A 532 39.33 35.97 13.64
N HIS A 533 38.09 36.44 13.74
CA HIS A 533 37.30 36.92 12.60
C HIS A 533 38.02 38.06 11.87
N ARG A 534 38.22 37.92 10.55
CA ARG A 534 38.91 38.88 9.67
C ARG A 534 40.32 39.28 10.13
N LYS A 535 40.97 38.43 10.93
CA LYS A 535 42.40 38.55 11.27
C LYS A 535 43.22 37.63 10.39
N ASP A 536 44.43 38.07 10.06
CA ASP A 536 45.40 37.23 9.36
C ASP A 536 45.80 36.05 10.26
N LYS A 537 45.56 34.84 9.76
CA LYS A 537 45.97 33.58 10.38
C LYS A 537 46.54 32.72 9.27
N GLY A 538 47.87 32.68 9.17
CA GLY A 538 48.57 31.88 8.15
C GLY A 538 48.40 32.40 6.72
N GLY A 539 48.21 33.71 6.52
CA GLY A 539 48.04 34.34 5.21
C GLY A 539 46.59 34.44 4.73
N ILE A 540 45.62 34.01 5.55
CA ILE A 540 44.21 33.92 5.18
C ILE A 540 43.37 34.83 6.07
N ILE A 541 42.76 35.84 5.45
CA ILE A 541 41.80 36.76 6.06
C ILE A 541 40.41 36.36 5.59
N CYS A 542 39.62 35.79 6.48
CA CYS A 542 38.27 35.30 6.18
C CYS A 542 37.32 35.49 7.37
N ASP A 543 36.04 35.25 7.13
CA ASP A 543 35.04 35.20 8.18
C ASP A 543 35.22 33.93 9.02
N ARG A 544 35.27 34.12 10.35
CA ARG A 544 35.33 33.02 11.32
C ARG A 544 34.24 33.20 12.37
N PHE A 545 33.35 32.24 12.48
CA PHE A 545 32.15 32.35 13.32
C PHE A 545 31.66 30.99 13.78
N ARG A 546 30.76 31.01 14.76
CA ARG A 546 30.07 29.84 15.28
C ARG A 546 28.58 30.00 15.14
N VAL A 547 27.88 28.89 14.97
CA VAL A 547 26.41 28.85 14.89
C VAL A 547 25.90 27.88 15.94
N LEU A 548 24.93 28.33 16.74
CA LEU A 548 24.18 27.51 17.70
C LEU A 548 22.74 27.41 17.23
N MET A 549 22.15 26.21 17.27
CA MET A 549 20.78 25.95 16.79
C MET A 549 20.03 25.06 17.80
N PRO A 550 18.87 25.49 18.33
CA PRO A 550 18.08 24.65 19.21
C PRO A 550 17.34 23.60 18.38
N THR A 551 17.28 22.37 18.89
CA THR A 551 16.56 21.27 18.23
C THR A 551 15.08 21.30 18.63
N LYS A 552 14.22 20.64 17.84
CA LYS A 552 12.79 20.53 18.15
C LYS A 552 12.51 19.60 19.33
N GLN A 553 13.28 18.52 19.45
CA GLN A 553 13.22 17.55 20.55
C GLN A 553 14.60 17.34 21.13
N LYS A 554 14.68 16.85 22.39
CA LYS A 554 15.95 16.37 22.94
C LYS A 554 16.39 15.12 22.19
N PHE A 555 17.67 15.04 21.86
CA PHE A 555 18.25 13.86 21.19
C PHE A 555 19.20 13.11 22.11
N PHE A 556 19.14 11.78 22.03
CA PHE A 556 19.87 10.86 22.88
C PHE A 556 20.75 9.97 22.01
N VAL A 557 22.00 10.39 21.84
CA VAL A 557 22.99 9.72 20.98
C VAL A 557 24.26 9.43 21.76
N ASP A 558 24.85 8.27 21.51
CA ASP A 558 26.20 7.97 21.97
C ASP A 558 27.25 8.77 21.18
N PRO A 559 28.54 8.74 21.57
CA PRO A 559 29.58 9.51 20.89
C PRO A 559 29.80 9.19 19.40
N GLU A 560 29.50 7.96 18.95
CA GLU A 560 29.66 7.59 17.54
C GLU A 560 28.45 8.07 16.74
N ALA A 561 27.24 7.84 17.26
CA ALA A 561 26.00 8.35 16.70
C ALA A 561 25.99 9.89 16.63
N HIS A 562 26.60 10.57 17.60
CA HIS A 562 26.76 12.02 17.57
C HIS A 562 27.58 12.49 16.36
N LYS A 563 28.65 11.78 15.98
CA LYS A 563 29.47 12.17 14.82
C LYS A 563 28.65 12.09 13.54
N SER A 564 27.96 10.97 13.32
CA SER A 564 27.16 10.76 12.12
C SER A 564 25.96 11.72 12.06
N LEU A 565 25.34 12.04 13.20
CA LEU A 565 24.30 13.07 13.27
C LEU A 565 24.83 14.42 12.76
N TYR A 566 26.01 14.84 13.21
CA TYR A 566 26.60 16.12 12.76
C TYR A 566 26.98 16.11 11.28
N GLU A 567 27.40 14.98 10.74
CA GLU A 567 27.63 14.82 9.30
C GLU A 567 26.32 14.96 8.52
N ASN A 568 25.27 14.23 8.93
CA ASN A 568 23.94 14.30 8.32
C ASN A 568 23.34 15.70 8.40
N VAL A 569 23.45 16.38 9.55
CA VAL A 569 22.98 17.75 9.71
C VAL A 569 23.80 18.72 8.86
N SER A 570 25.13 18.56 8.80
CA SER A 570 25.97 19.43 7.97
C SER A 570 25.63 19.29 6.49
N ASP A 571 25.37 18.07 6.03
CA ASP A 571 24.90 17.79 4.67
C ASP A 571 23.51 18.38 4.43
N PHE A 572 22.60 18.23 5.39
CA PHE A 572 21.22 18.74 5.36
C PHE A 572 21.15 20.26 5.20
N ILE A 573 21.90 21.00 6.00
CA ILE A 573 21.96 22.47 5.94
C ILE A 573 22.90 22.98 4.83
N GLY A 574 23.67 22.08 4.21
CA GLY A 574 24.65 22.39 3.18
C GLY A 574 25.89 23.12 3.71
N PHE A 575 26.34 22.79 4.92
CA PHE A 575 27.60 23.25 5.49
C PHE A 575 28.75 22.39 4.98
N GLN A 576 29.31 22.78 3.82
CA GLN A 576 30.39 22.04 3.17
C GLN A 576 31.75 22.16 3.87
N VAL A 577 31.93 23.19 4.71
CA VAL A 577 33.18 23.47 5.42
C VAL A 577 32.88 23.86 6.87
N TYR A 578 33.33 23.03 7.82
CA TYR A 578 33.30 23.29 9.27
C TYR A 578 34.42 22.51 9.97
N ASP A 579 34.81 22.92 11.18
CA ASP A 579 35.82 22.20 11.98
C ASP A 579 35.31 20.79 12.32
N LYS A 580 35.98 19.75 11.83
CA LYS A 580 35.63 18.34 12.06
C LYS A 580 35.54 17.93 13.53
N SER A 581 36.22 18.65 14.43
CA SER A 581 36.16 18.41 15.87
C SER A 581 34.84 18.84 16.51
N THR A 582 33.99 19.56 15.77
CA THR A 582 32.58 19.83 16.08
C THR A 582 31.78 18.53 16.32
N ARG A 583 32.16 17.44 15.63
CA ARG A 583 31.50 16.13 15.73
C ARG A 583 31.71 15.42 17.07
N ASN A 584 32.64 15.90 17.91
CA ASN A 584 32.89 15.30 19.22
C ASN A 584 31.82 15.77 20.21
N ILE A 585 31.13 14.82 20.86
CA ILE A 585 30.05 15.13 21.81
C ILE A 585 30.51 16.03 22.96
N SER A 586 31.78 15.90 23.40
CA SER A 586 32.37 16.73 24.45
C SER A 586 33.11 17.99 23.94
N ARG A 587 32.82 18.47 22.72
CA ARG A 587 33.41 19.70 22.17
C ARG A 587 33.08 20.89 23.08
N PHE A 588 34.10 21.69 23.36
CA PHE A 588 33.95 22.96 24.06
C PHE A 588 33.96 24.12 23.07
N TRP A 589 33.25 25.18 23.45
CA TRP A 589 32.98 26.34 22.63
C TRP A 589 33.49 27.58 23.36
N PHE A 590 34.35 28.36 22.72
CA PHE A 590 34.81 29.63 23.30
C PHE A 590 33.77 30.73 23.15
N THR A 591 33.67 31.57 24.16
CA THR A 591 32.98 32.86 24.08
C THR A 591 33.83 33.89 23.32
N SER A 592 33.17 34.92 22.82
CA SER A 592 33.79 36.03 22.09
C SER A 592 33.28 37.35 22.66
N PRO A 593 33.92 37.89 23.72
CA PRO A 593 33.45 39.10 24.41
C PRO A 593 33.31 40.34 23.53
N THR A 594 34.07 40.38 22.43
CA THR A 594 34.05 41.47 21.44
C THR A 594 33.48 41.01 20.09
N GLY A 595 32.86 39.83 20.04
CA GLY A 595 32.30 39.26 18.83
C GLY A 595 30.95 39.89 18.50
N ASP A 596 30.67 40.00 17.21
CA ASP A 596 29.37 40.38 16.70
C ASP A 596 28.42 39.18 16.81
N VAL A 597 27.16 39.44 17.14
CA VAL A 597 26.11 38.42 17.29
C VAL A 597 24.98 38.71 16.30
N LEU A 598 24.55 37.67 15.59
CA LEU A 598 23.39 37.67 14.71
C LEU A 598 22.42 36.59 15.18
N THR A 599 21.13 36.91 15.21
CA THR A 599 20.09 35.97 15.63
C THR A 599 19.02 35.82 14.57
N ASN A 600 18.37 34.67 14.53
CA ASN A 600 17.17 34.43 13.74
C ASN A 600 16.14 33.69 14.56
N HIS A 601 14.87 34.06 14.38
CA HIS A 601 13.73 33.48 15.08
C HIS A 601 12.81 32.82 14.05
N ALA A 602 12.87 31.50 13.95
CA ALA A 602 12.08 30.70 13.03
C ALA A 602 11.77 29.34 13.66
N GLU A 603 11.74 28.25 12.90
CA GLU A 603 11.51 26.91 13.46
C GLU A 603 12.79 26.32 14.05
N ASN A 604 12.66 25.59 15.16
CA ASN A 604 13.77 24.79 15.68
C ASN A 604 14.08 23.65 14.68
N ILE A 605 15.36 23.29 14.54
CA ILE A 605 15.76 22.24 13.61
C ILE A 605 15.23 20.88 14.08
N ASP A 606 14.53 20.17 13.20
CA ASP A 606 14.09 18.81 13.44
C ASP A 606 15.21 17.86 13.03
N VAL A 607 15.86 17.26 14.02
CA VAL A 607 17.00 16.35 13.81
C VAL A 607 16.57 14.90 13.72
N SER A 608 15.26 14.62 13.82
CA SER A 608 14.78 13.25 13.96
C SER A 608 15.25 12.38 12.79
N THR A 609 14.94 12.78 11.57
CA THR A 609 15.29 12.05 10.33
C THR A 609 16.80 12.03 10.01
N LEU A 610 17.63 12.75 10.77
CA LEU A 610 19.07 12.90 10.55
C LEU A 610 19.91 12.04 11.51
N MET A 611 19.26 11.28 12.40
CA MET A 611 19.93 10.46 13.40
C MET A 611 20.38 9.11 12.78
N PRO A 612 21.62 8.67 13.07
CA PRO A 612 22.11 7.38 12.59
C PRO A 612 21.35 6.22 13.25
N GLU A 613 21.20 5.11 12.51
CA GLU A 613 20.43 3.90 12.86
C GLU A 613 18.89 3.98 12.76
N THR A 614 18.35 4.98 12.07
CA THR A 614 16.97 4.88 11.55
C THR A 614 16.99 4.23 10.16
N GLU A 615 16.00 3.40 9.80
CA GLU A 615 15.92 2.85 8.44
C GLU A 615 15.73 3.97 7.39
N ALA A 616 15.14 5.11 7.80
CA ALA A 616 15.17 6.38 7.08
C ALA A 616 16.61 6.86 6.78
N ALA A 617 17.55 6.75 7.73
CA ALA A 617 18.96 7.05 7.49
C ALA A 617 19.62 6.04 6.52
N LYS A 618 19.24 4.77 6.49
CA LYS A 618 19.74 3.81 5.48
C LYS A 618 19.17 4.07 4.09
N VAL A 619 17.87 4.37 3.98
CA VAL A 619 17.22 4.75 2.72
C VAL A 619 17.79 6.09 2.22
N PHE A 620 18.03 7.03 3.14
CA PHE A 620 18.74 8.29 2.86
C PHE A 620 20.17 8.01 2.42
N SER A 621 20.94 7.18 3.12
CA SER A 621 22.31 6.77 2.74
C SER A 621 22.36 6.07 1.37
N GLN A 622 21.42 5.20 1.04
CA GLN A 622 21.35 4.54 -0.28
C GLN A 622 21.00 5.53 -1.40
N ARG A 623 20.08 6.48 -1.14
CA ARG A 623 19.76 7.56 -2.07
C ARG A 623 20.96 8.49 -2.26
N LEU A 624 21.67 8.80 -1.17
CA LEU A 624 22.89 9.61 -1.16
C LEU A 624 24.03 8.94 -1.91
N GLU A 625 24.26 7.64 -1.74
CA GLU A 625 25.25 6.86 -2.51
C GLU A 625 24.95 6.93 -4.02
N THR A 626 23.68 6.77 -4.41
CA THR A 626 23.24 6.88 -5.81
C THR A 626 23.50 8.27 -6.40
N ILE A 627 23.38 9.32 -5.59
CA ILE A 627 23.62 10.72 -5.99
C ILE A 627 25.12 11.01 -6.08
N ASP A 628 25.89 10.51 -5.12
CA ASP A 628 27.35 10.65 -5.07
C ASP A 628 28.03 9.92 -6.25
N GLU A 629 27.47 8.79 -6.71
CA GLU A 629 27.90 8.07 -7.91
C GLU A 629 27.50 8.78 -9.23
N LYS A 630 26.31 9.38 -9.27
CA LYS A 630 25.75 9.95 -10.51
C LYS A 630 26.24 11.37 -10.81
N TYR A 631 26.57 12.15 -9.79
CA TYR A 631 26.90 13.58 -9.93
C TYR A 631 28.23 13.94 -9.27
N ASN A 632 29.19 14.41 -10.07
CA ASN A 632 30.53 14.79 -9.59
C ASN A 632 30.58 16.19 -8.94
N ASP A 633 29.62 17.07 -9.24
CA ASP A 633 29.59 18.45 -8.73
C ASP A 633 29.06 18.52 -7.29
N ALA A 634 29.87 19.06 -6.37
CA ALA A 634 29.53 19.14 -4.95
C ALA A 634 28.32 20.04 -4.65
N SER A 635 28.06 21.04 -5.50
CA SER A 635 26.94 21.98 -5.40
C SER A 635 25.63 21.32 -5.80
N VAL A 636 25.66 20.48 -6.86
CA VAL A 636 24.52 19.66 -7.30
C VAL A 636 24.18 18.63 -6.24
N ARG A 637 25.18 17.88 -5.75
CA ARG A 637 24.99 16.90 -4.68
C ARG A 637 24.39 17.52 -3.43
N GLY A 638 24.97 18.62 -2.94
CA GLY A 638 24.49 19.31 -1.74
C GLY A 638 23.03 19.75 -1.83
N PHE A 639 22.57 20.20 -3.00
CA PHE A 639 21.17 20.58 -3.17
C PHE A 639 20.24 19.37 -3.27
N TYR A 640 20.70 18.26 -3.87
CA TYR A 640 19.96 16.99 -3.84
C TYR A 640 19.79 16.48 -2.40
N LYS A 641 20.83 16.56 -1.56
CA LYS A 641 20.74 16.19 -0.13
C LYS A 641 19.71 17.06 0.60
N TRP A 642 19.76 18.37 0.37
CA TRP A 642 18.76 19.32 0.91
C TRP A 642 17.36 18.98 0.42
N PHE A 643 17.18 18.70 -0.87
CA PHE A 643 15.90 18.38 -1.47
C PHE A 643 15.25 17.17 -0.79
N PHE A 644 15.95 16.04 -0.66
CA PHE A 644 15.36 14.83 -0.07
C PHE A 644 15.05 14.94 1.41
N ALA A 645 15.86 15.70 2.15
CA ALA A 645 15.65 15.81 3.58
C ALA A 645 14.59 16.86 3.95
N ASN A 646 14.27 17.79 3.06
CA ASN A 646 13.27 18.85 3.31
C ASN A 646 11.94 18.60 2.60
N THR A 647 11.85 17.59 1.71
CA THR A 647 10.67 17.38 0.86
C THR A 647 9.74 16.31 1.42
N ASN A 648 8.55 16.74 1.84
CA ASN A 648 7.43 15.94 2.32
C ASN A 648 6.21 16.11 1.39
N ALA A 649 5.17 15.28 1.55
CA ALA A 649 4.01 15.23 0.65
C ALA A 649 3.37 16.61 0.33
N GLY A 650 3.43 17.57 1.25
CA GLY A 650 2.83 18.91 1.12
C GLY A 650 3.68 20.01 0.47
N ASN A 651 5.00 19.85 0.29
CA ASN A 651 5.90 20.91 -0.24
C ASN A 651 6.71 20.50 -1.49
N ARG A 652 6.46 19.30 -2.04
CA ARG A 652 7.12 18.75 -3.25
C ARG A 652 7.14 19.70 -4.45
N ASN A 653 6.01 20.31 -4.78
CA ASN A 653 5.89 21.22 -5.93
C ASN A 653 6.86 22.42 -5.81
N ASP A 654 6.88 23.05 -4.64
CA ASP A 654 7.75 24.20 -4.37
C ASP A 654 9.23 23.80 -4.32
N HIS A 655 9.54 22.65 -3.73
CA HIS A 655 10.93 22.18 -3.62
C HIS A 655 11.51 21.72 -4.96
N LEU A 656 10.71 21.08 -5.83
CA LEU A 656 11.14 20.72 -7.19
C LEU A 656 11.30 21.96 -8.06
N HIS A 657 10.45 22.98 -7.88
CA HIS A 657 10.63 24.27 -8.53
C HIS A 657 11.93 24.96 -8.09
N ARG A 658 12.22 25.00 -6.78
CA ARG A 658 13.45 25.58 -6.24
C ARG A 658 14.70 24.83 -6.70
N LEU A 659 14.64 23.50 -6.77
CA LEU A 659 15.68 22.66 -7.37
C LEU A 659 15.94 23.07 -8.81
N GLY A 660 14.89 23.18 -9.62
CA GLY A 660 14.99 23.64 -11.00
C GLY A 660 15.69 25.00 -11.11
N CYS A 661 15.26 25.99 -10.33
CA CYS A 661 15.84 27.33 -10.36
C CYS A 661 17.33 27.30 -9.99
N TYR A 662 17.69 26.52 -8.99
CA TYR A 662 19.09 26.39 -8.57
C TYR A 662 19.95 25.70 -9.65
N MET A 663 19.45 24.64 -10.29
CA MET A 663 20.16 23.98 -11.39
C MET A 663 20.33 24.91 -12.60
N ARG A 664 19.35 25.78 -12.87
CA ARG A 664 19.49 26.83 -13.88
C ARG A 664 20.62 27.80 -13.55
N ASP A 665 20.71 28.23 -12.30
CA ASP A 665 21.74 29.17 -11.86
C ASP A 665 23.15 28.56 -11.93
N LEU A 666 23.25 27.22 -11.80
CA LEU A 666 24.48 26.45 -12.03
C LEU A 666 24.80 26.17 -13.51
N GLY A 667 23.89 26.52 -14.44
CA GLY A 667 24.03 26.22 -15.87
C GLY A 667 23.75 24.76 -16.24
N GLU A 668 23.13 24.01 -15.33
CA GLU A 668 22.78 22.60 -15.50
C GLU A 668 21.42 22.40 -16.18
N ASN A 669 21.17 21.18 -16.65
CA ASN A 669 19.90 20.82 -17.28
C ASN A 669 18.78 20.67 -16.24
N GLN A 670 17.99 21.73 -16.04
CA GLN A 670 16.92 21.75 -15.03
C GLN A 670 15.94 20.60 -15.17
N GLU A 671 15.50 20.29 -16.39
CA GLU A 671 14.50 19.25 -16.66
C GLU A 671 15.00 17.89 -16.21
N MET A 672 16.25 17.55 -16.55
CA MET A 672 16.88 16.30 -16.14
C MET A 672 16.90 16.16 -14.62
N HIS A 673 17.32 17.21 -13.91
CA HIS A 673 17.42 17.18 -12.45
C HIS A 673 16.07 17.13 -11.74
N ILE A 674 15.07 17.89 -12.23
CA ILE A 674 13.70 17.87 -11.73
C ILE A 674 13.09 16.47 -11.88
N VAL A 675 13.25 15.84 -13.05
CA VAL A 675 12.74 14.50 -13.33
C VAL A 675 13.43 13.45 -12.46
N ASP A 676 14.76 13.51 -12.35
CA ASP A 676 15.54 12.59 -11.52
C ASP A 676 15.16 12.69 -10.05
N CYS A 677 15.08 13.90 -9.49
CA CYS A 677 14.69 14.09 -8.09
C CYS A 677 13.26 13.63 -7.84
N ASN A 678 12.34 13.90 -8.77
CA ASN A 678 10.96 13.46 -8.65
C ASN A 678 10.83 11.94 -8.61
N ALA A 679 11.62 11.22 -9.42
CA ALA A 679 11.63 9.76 -9.47
C ALA A 679 12.19 9.11 -8.18
N MET A 680 12.98 9.86 -7.41
CA MET A 680 13.58 9.41 -6.15
C MET A 680 12.72 9.73 -4.91
N LEU A 681 11.59 10.44 -5.07
CA LEU A 681 10.63 10.70 -3.99
C LEU A 681 9.81 9.44 -3.65
N ASP A 682 9.42 9.29 -2.38
CA ASP A 682 8.53 8.20 -1.94
C ASP A 682 7.18 8.23 -2.67
N VAL A 683 6.71 9.43 -3.01
CA VAL A 683 5.54 9.67 -3.85
C VAL A 683 5.92 10.73 -4.89
N PRO A 684 6.25 10.34 -6.14
CA PRO A 684 6.54 11.27 -7.22
C PRO A 684 5.32 12.15 -7.58
N LEU A 685 5.56 13.37 -8.07
CA LEU A 685 4.54 14.21 -8.70
C LEU A 685 4.06 13.58 -10.00
N LYS A 686 2.77 13.79 -10.31
CA LYS A 686 2.18 13.35 -11.57
C LYS A 686 2.82 14.14 -12.72
N ASP A 687 2.91 13.47 -13.86
CA ASP A 687 3.47 13.98 -15.12
C ASP A 687 2.97 15.37 -15.54
N GLY A 688 1.68 15.66 -15.31
CA GLY A 688 1.10 16.98 -15.60
C GLY A 688 1.63 18.11 -14.71
N GLU A 689 1.81 17.84 -13.42
CA GLU A 689 2.36 18.80 -12.45
C GLU A 689 3.86 19.00 -12.68
N LEU A 690 4.58 17.91 -12.97
CA LEU A 690 6.00 17.95 -13.28
C LEU A 690 6.30 18.78 -14.53
N ARG A 691 5.51 18.60 -15.59
CA ARG A 691 5.60 19.42 -16.82
C ARG A 691 5.31 20.90 -16.55
N HIS A 692 4.38 21.19 -15.64
CA HIS A 692 4.10 22.57 -15.24
C HIS A 692 5.30 23.22 -14.55
N ILE A 693 5.93 22.49 -13.62
CA ILE A 693 7.15 22.94 -12.93
C ILE A 693 8.27 23.15 -13.94
N ILE A 694 8.60 22.15 -14.76
CA ILE A 694 9.67 22.26 -15.78
C ILE A 694 9.46 23.52 -16.63
N LYS A 695 8.25 23.73 -17.15
CA LYS A 695 7.93 24.91 -17.95
C LYS A 695 8.08 26.23 -17.20
N SER A 696 7.74 26.26 -15.91
CA SER A 696 7.87 27.46 -15.08
C SER A 696 9.34 27.84 -14.77
N VAL A 697 10.24 26.86 -14.73
CA VAL A 697 11.67 27.10 -14.48
C VAL A 697 12.43 27.46 -15.76
N SER A 698 11.95 27.00 -16.92
CA SER A 698 12.52 27.30 -18.24
C SER A 698 12.27 28.74 -18.73
N HIS A 699 11.64 29.60 -17.93
CA HIS A 699 11.33 31.00 -18.27
C HIS A 699 12.03 32.00 -17.35
#